data_AF-A0A1Y5Q874-F1
#
_entry.id   AF-A0A1Y5Q874-F1
#
_cell.length_a   1.000
_cell.length_b   1.000
_cell.length_c   1.000
_cell.angle_alpha   90.00
_cell.angle_beta   90.00
_cell.angle_gamma   90.00
#
_symmetry.space_group_name_H-M   'P 1'
#
loop_
_entity.id
_entity.type
_entity.pdbx_description
1 polymer ?
#
loop_
_entity_poly.entity_id
_entity_poly.type
_entity_poly.pdbx_seq_one_letter_code
_entity_poly.pdbx_strand_id
1 'polypeptide(L)'
;MSDTPKIIYTLTDEAPFLATQSLLPIIDAYATTAGITVETRDISLSGRILSLFPDYLEDAQKISDDLAELGELATKPEANIIKLPNVSASVPQLKAAIKELQDQGYALPNYPDAPTDDVSRDIKARYDKVKGSAVNPVLREGNSDRRAPLSVKNYARKHPHRMGAWSSDSKSHVAHMDAGDFYGSEKSATLTNAGNLKIELVQDDGQTVVLKEKTAVKAGEIVDSSVMSRRALAAFVAAQIADARAQGVLFSVHLKATMMKVSDPIMFGVVVEEFYKDVLAKYAAELKQAGFDPNNGIGDLYARLPSLPEATQEAIKADIAAEYARRPAVAMVNSDKGITNLHVPSDVIVDASMPAMIRDSGRMWNAEGKLQDTKAVIPDRCYAGVYQAVIDDCKANGAFDPATMGSVPNVGLMAQKAEEYGSHDKTFQVPANGVVRVTDDAGNVVFEHKVEAGDIWRMCQAKDAPIQDWVKLAVSRARLSNTPAVFWLDSNRAHDAQVIAKVEQYLKDHDTDGLDIRILSPMEATRFSLERIRKGQDTISVTGNVLRDYLTDLFPILELGTSAKMLSIVPLMAGGGLFETGAGGSAPKHVQQFVEEDYLRWDSLGEFLALAASLEHLAQRYDNKAAAVLAKALDEANGTFLDNDRSPGRKLGTIDNRGSHFYIALYWAQALAVQDEDAALKAKFVPLAKALSENEQKIVAELVAVQGKAVDIGGYYRPDLGKTGKAMRPSATLNAALATL
;
A
#
# COMPACT_ATOMS: atom_id res chain seq x y z
N MET A 1 -3.99 -0.72 -36.31
CA MET A 1 -3.19 -0.34 -35.12
C MET A 1 -1.91 -1.13 -35.21
N SER A 2 -0.73 -0.54 -34.97
CA SER A 2 0.53 -1.28 -35.15
C SER A 2 0.61 -2.43 -34.16
N ASP A 3 0.99 -3.62 -34.63
CA ASP A 3 1.21 -4.83 -33.82
C ASP A 3 2.46 -4.77 -32.93
N THR A 4 3.13 -3.62 -32.82
CA THR A 4 4.34 -3.43 -32.01
C THR A 4 3.99 -3.47 -30.51
N PRO A 5 4.53 -4.42 -29.73
CA PRO A 5 4.30 -4.49 -28.28
C PRO A 5 4.82 -3.22 -27.59
N LYS A 6 4.02 -2.67 -26.67
CA LYS A 6 4.35 -1.46 -25.92
C LYS A 6 4.46 -1.73 -24.43
N ILE A 7 5.35 -1.01 -23.76
CA ILE A 7 5.37 -0.85 -22.30
C ILE A 7 5.07 0.61 -22.00
N ILE A 8 4.10 0.87 -21.12
CA ILE A 8 3.87 2.20 -20.58
C ILE A 8 4.59 2.34 -19.24
N TYR A 9 5.55 3.24 -19.16
CA TYR A 9 6.31 3.55 -17.94
C TYR A 9 5.79 4.84 -17.31
N THR A 10 5.24 4.76 -16.10
CA THR A 10 4.64 5.95 -15.47
C THR A 10 5.70 6.93 -14.97
N LEU A 11 5.57 8.21 -15.33
CA LEU A 11 6.30 9.29 -14.67
C LEU A 11 5.49 9.73 -13.44
N THR A 12 6.13 9.69 -12.27
CA THR A 12 5.46 9.97 -10.99
C THR A 12 6.10 11.15 -10.28
N ASP A 13 6.44 11.02 -9.00
CA ASP A 13 6.84 12.12 -8.13
C ASP A 13 8.14 11.77 -7.40
N GLU A 14 8.81 12.80 -6.89
CA GLU A 14 9.89 12.67 -5.90
C GLU A 14 11.00 11.68 -6.30
N ALA A 15 11.34 10.70 -5.45
CA ALA A 15 12.50 9.83 -5.66
C ALA A 15 12.35 8.86 -6.83
N PRO A 16 11.20 8.16 -7.03
CA PRO A 16 10.96 7.37 -8.24
C PRO A 16 11.06 8.18 -9.53
N PHE A 17 10.60 9.44 -9.53
CA PHE A 17 10.72 10.30 -10.71
C PHE A 17 12.19 10.60 -11.05
N LEU A 18 13.01 10.91 -10.04
CA LEU A 18 14.45 11.09 -10.22
C LEU A 18 15.11 9.80 -10.74
N ALA A 19 14.83 8.65 -10.12
CA ALA A 19 15.37 7.35 -10.52
C ALA A 19 15.00 7.02 -11.99
N THR A 20 13.77 7.32 -12.40
CA THR A 20 13.29 7.16 -13.78
C THR A 20 14.17 7.90 -14.78
N GLN A 21 14.67 9.11 -14.47
CA GLN A 21 15.55 9.86 -15.38
C GLN A 21 16.90 9.18 -15.62
N SER A 22 17.30 8.25 -14.74
CA SER A 22 18.51 7.44 -14.90
C SER A 22 18.21 6.07 -15.52
N LEU A 23 17.14 5.39 -15.08
CA LEU A 23 16.83 4.02 -15.48
C LEU A 23 16.11 3.91 -16.82
N LEU A 24 15.16 4.80 -17.12
CA LEU A 24 14.33 4.71 -18.32
C LEU A 24 15.15 4.67 -19.62
N PRO A 25 16.24 5.45 -19.80
CA PRO A 25 17.09 5.33 -20.99
C PRO A 25 17.79 3.96 -21.13
N ILE A 26 18.07 3.28 -20.02
CA ILE A 26 18.62 1.91 -20.04
C ILE A 26 17.52 0.96 -20.51
N ILE A 27 16.32 1.06 -19.93
CA ILE A 27 15.19 0.20 -20.29
C ILE A 27 14.86 0.35 -21.78
N ASP A 28 14.75 1.57 -22.28
CA ASP A 28 14.41 1.86 -23.68
C ASP A 28 15.43 1.27 -24.66
N ALA A 29 16.73 1.45 -24.36
CA ALA A 29 17.81 0.89 -25.17
C ALA A 29 17.77 -0.65 -25.24
N TYR A 30 17.47 -1.32 -24.12
CA TYR A 30 17.39 -2.79 -24.08
C TYR A 30 16.11 -3.31 -24.72
N ALA A 31 14.96 -2.71 -24.41
CA ALA A 31 13.65 -3.11 -24.93
C ALA A 31 13.56 -2.99 -26.46
N THR A 32 14.16 -1.95 -27.04
CA THR A 32 14.22 -1.75 -28.49
C THR A 32 14.88 -2.93 -29.21
N THR A 33 15.83 -3.62 -28.58
CA THR A 33 16.49 -4.80 -29.17
C THR A 33 15.55 -5.98 -29.43
N ALA A 34 14.42 -6.03 -28.72
CA ALA A 34 13.35 -7.02 -28.85
C ALA A 34 12.10 -6.48 -29.58
N GLY A 35 12.20 -5.31 -30.21
CA GLY A 35 11.08 -4.69 -30.93
C GLY A 35 9.96 -4.21 -30.02
N ILE A 36 10.29 -3.83 -28.78
CA ILE A 36 9.33 -3.31 -27.79
C ILE A 36 9.49 -1.80 -27.72
N THR A 37 8.40 -1.06 -27.82
CA THR A 37 8.39 0.40 -27.62
C THR A 37 8.10 0.73 -26.17
N VAL A 38 8.89 1.62 -25.57
CA VAL A 38 8.62 2.16 -24.22
C VAL A 38 8.06 3.57 -24.37
N GLU A 39 6.83 3.77 -23.90
CA GLU A 39 6.18 5.09 -23.85
C GLU A 39 6.01 5.54 -22.40
N THR A 40 5.92 6.85 -22.17
CA THR A 40 5.68 7.40 -20.84
C THR A 40 4.28 7.99 -20.70
N ARG A 41 3.77 7.99 -19.47
CA ARG A 41 2.55 8.71 -19.08
C ARG A 41 2.77 9.43 -17.77
N ASP A 42 2.48 10.73 -17.74
CA ASP A 42 2.69 11.63 -16.60
C ASP A 42 1.50 11.62 -15.66
N ILE A 43 1.64 10.87 -14.56
CA ILE A 43 0.65 10.79 -13.48
C ILE A 43 1.16 11.48 -12.20
N SER A 44 2.17 12.34 -12.32
CA SER A 44 2.67 13.17 -11.22
C SER A 44 1.55 14.04 -10.64
N LEU A 45 1.72 14.50 -9.40
CA LEU A 45 0.80 15.45 -8.78
C LEU A 45 0.65 16.71 -9.63
N SER A 46 1.75 17.24 -10.15
CA SER A 46 1.73 18.44 -10.99
C SER A 46 1.02 18.20 -12.33
N GLY A 47 1.30 17.08 -13.01
CA GLY A 47 0.63 16.70 -14.25
C GLY A 47 -0.89 16.54 -14.06
N ARG A 48 -1.31 15.82 -13.01
CA ARG A 48 -2.74 15.65 -12.71
C ARG A 48 -3.45 16.96 -12.34
N ILE A 49 -2.76 17.92 -11.70
CA ILE A 49 -3.31 19.26 -11.51
C ILE A 49 -3.51 19.93 -12.88
N LEU A 50 -2.47 20.02 -13.71
CA LEU A 50 -2.52 20.75 -14.98
C LEU A 50 -3.59 20.21 -15.94
N SER A 51 -3.72 18.88 -16.04
CA SER A 51 -4.72 18.23 -16.91
C SER A 51 -6.19 18.54 -16.56
N LEU A 52 -6.49 18.91 -15.30
CA LEU A 52 -7.85 19.22 -14.84
C LEU A 52 -8.20 20.72 -14.87
N PHE A 53 -7.23 21.59 -15.20
CA PHE A 53 -7.43 23.02 -15.34
C PHE A 53 -7.01 23.58 -16.71
N PRO A 54 -7.30 22.91 -17.85
CA PRO A 54 -6.86 23.39 -19.16
C PRO A 54 -7.46 24.76 -19.53
N ASP A 55 -8.57 25.14 -18.89
CA ASP A 55 -9.23 26.46 -18.97
C ASP A 55 -8.41 27.61 -18.36
N TYR A 56 -7.42 27.29 -17.51
CA TYR A 56 -6.50 28.26 -16.89
C TYR A 56 -5.10 28.29 -17.53
N LEU A 57 -4.89 27.51 -18.60
CA LEU A 57 -3.58 27.31 -19.20
C LEU A 57 -3.50 27.89 -20.61
N GLU A 58 -2.32 28.42 -20.95
CA GLU A 58 -1.98 28.73 -22.34
C GLU A 58 -1.87 27.43 -23.17
N ASP A 59 -2.04 27.52 -24.49
CA ASP A 59 -2.03 26.32 -25.36
C ASP A 59 -0.73 25.51 -25.26
N ALA A 60 0.41 26.17 -25.04
CA ALA A 60 1.71 25.51 -24.85
C ALA A 60 1.91 24.89 -23.45
N GLN A 61 1.09 25.28 -22.47
CA GLN A 61 1.12 24.77 -21.10
C GLN A 61 0.15 23.59 -20.90
N LYS A 62 -0.82 23.41 -21.80
CA LYS A 62 -1.77 22.30 -21.74
C LYS A 62 -1.07 20.97 -21.94
N ILE A 63 -1.47 20.00 -21.13
CA ILE A 63 -1.01 18.61 -21.22
C ILE A 63 -2.23 17.68 -21.30
N SER A 64 -2.01 16.46 -21.76
CA SER A 64 -3.03 15.40 -21.78
C SER A 64 -3.42 14.94 -20.37
N ASP A 65 -4.64 14.44 -20.22
CA ASP A 65 -5.07 13.71 -19.02
C ASP A 65 -4.61 12.24 -19.14
N ASP A 66 -3.33 12.03 -18.87
CA ASP A 66 -2.68 10.73 -18.96
C ASP A 66 -3.27 9.72 -17.97
N LEU A 67 -3.85 10.18 -16.84
CA LEU A 67 -4.51 9.29 -15.89
C LEU A 67 -5.82 8.75 -16.46
N ALA A 68 -6.61 9.59 -17.13
CA ALA A 68 -7.80 9.14 -17.84
C ALA A 68 -7.44 8.18 -18.98
N GLU A 69 -6.42 8.49 -19.78
CA GLU A 69 -5.96 7.59 -20.85
C GLU A 69 -5.50 6.23 -20.30
N LEU A 70 -4.72 6.21 -19.21
CA LEU A 70 -4.30 4.97 -18.57
C LEU A 70 -5.47 4.19 -17.99
N GLY A 71 -6.50 4.86 -17.47
CA GLY A 71 -7.74 4.22 -17.03
C GLY A 71 -8.46 3.51 -18.17
N GLU A 72 -8.54 4.13 -19.35
CA GLU A 72 -9.07 3.48 -20.54
C GLU A 72 -8.18 2.32 -20.98
N LEU A 73 -6.86 2.51 -21.02
CA LEU A 73 -5.91 1.47 -21.41
C LEU A 73 -6.01 0.25 -20.48
N ALA A 74 -6.16 0.44 -19.17
CA ALA A 74 -6.28 -0.64 -18.19
C ALA A 74 -7.48 -1.56 -18.45
N THR A 75 -8.46 -1.12 -19.26
CA THR A 75 -9.61 -1.92 -19.70
C THR A 75 -9.42 -2.61 -21.05
N LYS A 76 -8.20 -2.59 -21.61
CA LYS A 76 -7.87 -3.17 -22.91
C LYS A 76 -6.86 -4.32 -22.80
N PRO A 77 -6.96 -5.35 -23.65
CA PRO A 77 -6.07 -6.52 -23.62
C PRO A 77 -4.62 -6.22 -23.96
N GLU A 78 -4.34 -5.12 -24.66
CA GLU A 78 -2.98 -4.70 -25.04
C GLU A 78 -2.23 -3.96 -23.92
N ALA A 79 -2.86 -3.67 -22.79
CA ALA A 79 -2.23 -2.93 -21.71
C ALA A 79 -1.00 -3.65 -21.15
N ASN A 80 0.10 -2.92 -21.04
CA ASN A 80 1.26 -3.30 -20.25
C ASN A 80 1.82 -2.05 -19.57
N ILE A 81 1.53 -1.90 -18.28
CA ILE A 81 1.79 -0.67 -17.53
C ILE A 81 2.75 -0.98 -16.39
N ILE A 82 3.94 -0.38 -16.38
CA ILE A 82 4.84 -0.38 -15.22
C ILE A 82 4.52 0.87 -14.39
N LYS A 83 4.00 0.64 -13.18
CA LYS A 83 3.49 1.68 -12.28
C LYS A 83 4.41 1.89 -11.09
N LEU A 84 5.04 3.05 -11.04
CA LEU A 84 5.93 3.46 -9.95
C LEU A 84 5.13 4.10 -8.81
N PRO A 85 5.64 4.15 -7.57
CA PRO A 85 5.03 4.91 -6.48
C PRO A 85 4.79 6.38 -6.86
N ASN A 86 3.65 6.93 -6.45
CA ASN A 86 3.25 8.31 -6.70
C ASN A 86 2.64 8.94 -5.44
N VAL A 87 2.61 10.27 -5.38
CA VAL A 87 2.05 11.01 -4.26
C VAL A 87 0.53 10.85 -4.20
N SER A 88 0.03 10.37 -3.05
CA SER A 88 -1.36 10.50 -2.66
C SER A 88 -1.53 11.79 -1.84
N ALA A 89 -1.74 12.91 -2.52
CA ALA A 89 -1.50 14.23 -1.95
C ALA A 89 -2.40 14.55 -0.75
N SER A 90 -1.78 15.00 0.34
CA SER A 90 -2.47 15.73 1.40
C SER A 90 -2.80 17.16 0.95
N VAL A 91 -3.67 17.86 1.68
CA VAL A 91 -3.99 19.27 1.39
C VAL A 91 -2.73 20.17 1.40
N PRO A 92 -1.80 20.05 2.37
CA PRO A 92 -0.56 20.82 2.34
C PRO A 92 0.30 20.56 1.10
N GLN A 93 0.47 19.29 0.69
CA GLN A 93 1.24 18.94 -0.52
C GLN A 93 0.57 19.50 -1.78
N LEU A 94 -0.76 19.40 -1.87
CA LEU A 94 -1.52 19.99 -2.97
C LEU A 94 -1.28 21.50 -3.07
N LYS A 95 -1.39 22.24 -1.95
CA LYS A 95 -1.14 23.68 -1.92
C LYS A 95 0.29 24.04 -2.32
N ALA A 96 1.27 23.25 -1.88
CA ALA A 96 2.67 23.45 -2.26
C ALA A 96 2.90 23.23 -3.77
N ALA A 97 2.30 22.19 -4.36
CA ALA A 97 2.38 21.93 -5.79
C ALA A 97 1.70 23.03 -6.62
N ILE A 98 0.51 23.51 -6.20
CA ILE A 98 -0.17 24.64 -6.84
C ILE A 98 0.73 25.88 -6.81
N LYS A 99 1.32 26.18 -5.65
CA LYS A 99 2.22 27.32 -5.50
C LYS A 99 3.45 27.22 -6.41
N GLU A 100 4.09 26.06 -6.48
CA GLU A 100 5.24 25.87 -7.37
C GLU A 100 4.86 26.09 -8.84
N LEU A 101 3.73 25.55 -9.29
CA LEU A 101 3.23 25.77 -10.64
C LEU A 101 2.91 27.25 -10.91
N GLN A 102 2.31 27.96 -9.95
CA GLN A 102 2.08 29.40 -10.06
C GLN A 102 3.40 30.18 -10.19
N ASP A 103 4.41 29.83 -9.37
CA ASP A 103 5.74 30.44 -9.42
C ASP A 103 6.45 30.14 -10.77
N GLN A 104 6.08 29.05 -11.45
CA GLN A 104 6.52 28.68 -12.81
C GLN A 104 5.68 29.30 -13.95
N GLY A 105 4.67 30.11 -13.64
CA GLY A 105 3.86 30.84 -14.63
C GLY A 105 2.56 30.15 -15.07
N TYR A 106 2.12 29.09 -14.40
CA TYR A 106 0.81 28.50 -14.63
C TYR A 106 -0.26 29.27 -13.82
N ALA A 107 -1.25 29.87 -14.49
CA ALA A 107 -2.25 30.75 -13.87
C ALA A 107 -3.36 29.98 -13.10
N LEU A 108 -2.99 28.94 -12.35
CA LEU A 108 -3.91 28.07 -11.62
C LEU A 108 -4.59 28.79 -10.46
N PRO A 109 -5.88 28.51 -10.17
CA PRO A 109 -6.55 29.03 -8.99
C PRO A 109 -6.02 28.37 -7.71
N ASN A 110 -6.04 29.11 -6.60
CA ASN A 110 -5.72 28.56 -5.28
C ASN A 110 -6.76 27.51 -4.82
N TYR A 111 -6.35 26.58 -3.97
CA TYR A 111 -7.27 25.63 -3.34
C TYR A 111 -8.16 26.34 -2.29
N PRO A 112 -9.51 26.30 -2.42
CA PRO A 112 -10.42 26.95 -1.48
C PRO A 112 -10.74 26.05 -0.29
N ASP A 113 -10.31 26.45 0.91
CA ASP A 113 -10.55 25.68 2.15
C ASP A 113 -12.04 25.64 2.54
N ALA A 114 -12.74 26.77 2.40
CA ALA A 114 -14.16 26.92 2.68
C ALA A 114 -14.85 27.61 1.47
N PRO A 115 -15.38 26.85 0.50
CA PRO A 115 -15.95 27.43 -0.71
C PRO A 115 -17.27 28.14 -0.41
N THR A 116 -17.41 29.40 -0.83
CA THR A 116 -18.57 30.25 -0.54
C THR A 116 -19.52 30.42 -1.73
N ASP A 117 -19.06 30.10 -2.94
CA ASP A 117 -19.79 30.30 -4.21
C ASP A 117 -19.61 29.10 -5.15
N ASP A 118 -20.31 29.09 -6.29
CA ASP A 118 -20.29 27.97 -7.23
C ASP A 118 -18.92 27.77 -7.89
N VAL A 119 -18.18 28.86 -8.14
CA VAL A 119 -16.85 28.81 -8.76
C VAL A 119 -15.84 28.17 -7.80
N SER A 120 -15.81 28.59 -6.54
CA SER A 120 -14.96 27.99 -5.51
C SER A 120 -15.37 26.55 -5.19
N ARG A 121 -16.67 26.21 -5.26
CA ARG A 121 -17.14 24.81 -5.15
C ARG A 121 -16.63 23.94 -6.30
N ASP A 122 -16.69 24.42 -7.54
CA ASP A 122 -16.17 23.72 -8.72
C ASP A 122 -14.65 23.52 -8.66
N ILE A 123 -13.89 24.59 -8.37
CA ILE A 123 -12.43 24.52 -8.20
C ILE A 123 -12.07 23.50 -7.12
N LYS A 124 -12.76 23.54 -5.97
CA LYS A 124 -12.55 22.56 -4.91
C LYS A 124 -12.83 21.15 -5.39
N ALA A 125 -13.94 20.93 -6.08
CA ALA A 125 -14.32 19.61 -6.58
C ALA A 125 -13.30 19.04 -7.57
N ARG A 126 -12.73 19.88 -8.46
CA ARG A 126 -11.64 19.49 -9.37
C ARG A 126 -10.38 19.09 -8.60
N TYR A 127 -9.90 19.91 -7.67
CA TYR A 127 -8.75 19.57 -6.83
C TYR A 127 -8.99 18.35 -5.92
N ASP A 128 -10.21 18.18 -5.43
CA ASP A 128 -10.59 17.05 -4.57
C ASP A 128 -10.47 15.70 -5.31
N LYS A 129 -10.56 15.70 -6.65
CA LYS A 129 -10.28 14.52 -7.50
C LYS A 129 -8.79 14.20 -7.61
N VAL A 130 -7.90 15.17 -7.37
CA VAL A 130 -6.44 15.00 -7.46
C VAL A 130 -5.83 14.53 -6.14
N LYS A 131 -6.36 15.01 -5.01
CA LYS A 131 -5.82 14.69 -3.68
C LYS A 131 -6.17 13.26 -3.22
N GLY A 132 -5.40 12.73 -2.27
CA GLY A 132 -5.54 11.35 -1.81
C GLY A 132 -5.14 10.33 -2.87
N SER A 133 -5.59 9.08 -2.72
CA SER A 133 -5.25 7.99 -3.65
C SER A 133 -6.11 8.07 -4.92
N ALA A 134 -5.77 9.00 -5.82
CA ALA A 134 -6.50 9.22 -7.06
C ALA A 134 -6.10 8.24 -8.19
N VAL A 135 -4.85 7.77 -8.21
CA VAL A 135 -4.31 6.96 -9.31
C VAL A 135 -4.67 5.49 -9.19
N ASN A 136 -4.35 4.87 -8.05
CA ASN A 136 -4.52 3.41 -7.88
C ASN A 136 -5.95 2.91 -8.17
N PRO A 137 -7.03 3.61 -7.76
CA PRO A 137 -8.39 3.14 -8.04
C PRO A 137 -8.83 3.28 -9.50
N VAL A 138 -8.03 3.91 -10.35
CA VAL A 138 -8.23 3.99 -11.82
C VAL A 138 -7.46 2.88 -12.52
N LEU A 139 -6.24 2.56 -12.07
CA LEU A 139 -5.40 1.57 -12.75
C LEU A 139 -5.66 0.12 -12.33
N ARG A 140 -6.15 -0.11 -11.09
CA ARG A 140 -6.38 -1.45 -10.54
C ARG A 140 -7.71 -2.07 -11.04
N GLU A 141 -7.81 -2.26 -12.35
CA GLU A 141 -8.90 -2.99 -13.02
C GLU A 141 -8.61 -4.51 -13.13
N GLY A 142 -7.96 -5.06 -12.10
CA GLY A 142 -7.52 -6.45 -12.00
C GLY A 142 -7.26 -6.86 -10.56
N ASN A 143 -7.19 -8.15 -10.32
CA ASN A 143 -6.86 -8.71 -9.01
C ASN A 143 -5.35 -8.77 -8.78
N SER A 144 -4.92 -9.03 -7.55
CA SER A 144 -3.51 -8.99 -7.16
C SER A 144 -2.86 -10.36 -7.24
N ASP A 145 -1.70 -10.48 -7.91
CA ASP A 145 -0.71 -11.56 -7.75
C ASP A 145 0.55 -10.96 -7.09
N ARG A 146 0.67 -11.13 -5.78
CA ARG A 146 1.79 -10.62 -4.98
C ARG A 146 2.63 -11.76 -4.42
N ARG A 147 3.94 -11.74 -4.72
CA ARG A 147 4.87 -12.81 -4.33
C ARG A 147 6.32 -12.36 -4.36
N ALA A 148 7.17 -13.03 -3.58
CA ALA A 148 8.61 -12.85 -3.70
C ALA A 148 9.12 -13.47 -5.01
N PRO A 149 9.98 -12.77 -5.79
CA PRO A 149 10.75 -13.43 -6.85
C PRO A 149 11.65 -14.51 -6.27
N LEU A 150 11.92 -15.55 -7.06
CA LEU A 150 12.81 -16.64 -6.64
C LEU A 150 14.23 -16.14 -6.37
N SER A 151 14.74 -15.21 -7.19
CA SER A 151 16.04 -14.55 -7.01
C SER A 151 16.15 -13.87 -5.64
N VAL A 152 15.15 -13.10 -5.24
CA VAL A 152 15.08 -12.43 -3.92
C VAL A 152 14.98 -13.45 -2.78
N LYS A 153 14.16 -14.49 -2.93
CA LYS A 153 14.04 -15.54 -1.90
C LYS A 153 15.34 -16.29 -1.70
N ASN A 154 16.04 -16.64 -2.79
CA ASN A 154 17.34 -17.31 -2.72
C ASN A 154 18.41 -16.44 -2.06
N TYR A 155 18.41 -15.13 -2.36
CA TYR A 155 19.27 -14.18 -1.65
C TYR A 155 18.98 -14.17 -0.15
N ALA A 156 17.71 -14.08 0.26
CA ALA A 156 17.33 -14.10 1.68
C ALA A 156 17.76 -15.39 2.38
N ARG A 157 17.77 -16.53 1.68
CA ARG A 157 18.28 -17.80 2.23
C ARG A 157 19.79 -17.79 2.46
N LYS A 158 20.56 -17.23 1.53
CA LYS A 158 22.03 -17.09 1.64
C LYS A 158 22.43 -16.03 2.66
N HIS A 159 21.62 -14.99 2.81
CA HIS A 159 21.85 -13.82 3.66
C HIS A 159 20.67 -13.60 4.62
N PRO A 160 20.44 -14.51 5.57
CA PRO A 160 19.29 -14.43 6.46
C PRO A 160 19.34 -13.15 7.29
N HIS A 161 18.25 -12.39 7.23
CA HIS A 161 18.09 -11.17 8.02
C HIS A 161 17.84 -11.51 9.49
N ARG A 162 18.06 -10.53 10.38
CA ARG A 162 17.81 -10.72 11.82
C ARG A 162 16.32 -10.94 12.10
N MET A 163 16.04 -12.02 12.82
CA MET A 163 14.77 -12.33 13.48
C MET A 163 14.96 -12.30 14.99
N GLY A 164 14.09 -11.59 15.71
CA GLY A 164 14.11 -11.54 17.17
C GLY A 164 13.68 -12.87 17.80
N ALA A 165 14.41 -13.32 18.81
CA ALA A 165 14.14 -14.60 19.47
C ALA A 165 12.82 -14.54 20.26
N TRP A 166 11.96 -15.53 20.05
CA TRP A 166 10.70 -15.64 20.78
C TRP A 166 10.84 -16.49 22.04
N SER A 167 10.22 -16.02 23.13
CA SER A 167 10.09 -16.76 24.38
C SER A 167 8.68 -17.33 24.51
N SER A 168 8.56 -18.57 24.99
CA SER A 168 7.28 -19.16 25.36
C SER A 168 6.58 -18.39 26.49
N ASP A 169 7.35 -17.67 27.32
CA ASP A 169 6.84 -16.85 28.42
C ASP A 169 6.45 -15.43 27.98
N SER A 170 6.53 -15.12 26.68
CA SER A 170 6.13 -13.80 26.18
C SER A 170 4.68 -13.50 26.54
N LYS A 171 4.45 -12.31 27.09
CA LYS A 171 3.12 -11.80 27.42
C LYS A 171 2.43 -11.12 26.24
N SER A 172 3.12 -10.98 25.11
CA SER A 172 2.57 -10.28 23.95
C SER A 172 1.38 -11.02 23.34
N HIS A 173 0.33 -10.31 23.00
CA HIS A 173 -0.88 -10.87 22.39
C HIS A 173 -1.67 -9.77 21.69
N VAL A 174 -2.53 -10.17 20.76
CA VAL A 174 -3.56 -9.31 20.19
C VAL A 174 -4.74 -9.24 21.15
N ALA A 175 -5.31 -8.06 21.30
CA ALA A 175 -6.60 -7.86 21.96
C ALA A 175 -7.60 -7.31 20.94
N HIS A 176 -8.73 -7.99 20.80
CA HIS A 176 -9.86 -7.59 19.96
C HIS A 176 -11.17 -7.70 20.75
N MET A 177 -12.24 -7.10 20.25
CA MET A 177 -13.57 -7.17 20.86
C MET A 177 -14.15 -8.59 20.79
N ASP A 178 -15.10 -8.91 21.66
CA ASP A 178 -15.83 -10.19 21.65
C ASP A 178 -17.26 -10.07 21.07
N ALA A 179 -17.78 -8.84 20.98
CA ALA A 179 -19.09 -8.52 20.43
C ALA A 179 -19.18 -7.00 20.16
N GLY A 180 -20.16 -6.58 19.35
CA GLY A 180 -20.43 -5.17 19.07
C GLY A 180 -19.45 -4.52 18.08
N ASP A 181 -18.66 -5.31 17.39
CA ASP A 181 -17.78 -4.90 16.30
C ASP A 181 -18.41 -5.16 14.92
N PHE A 182 -17.69 -4.87 13.83
CA PHE A 182 -18.21 -5.08 12.48
C PHE A 182 -18.44 -6.56 12.22
N TYR A 183 -17.52 -7.43 12.65
CA TYR A 183 -17.65 -8.88 12.54
C TYR A 183 -18.98 -9.39 13.12
N GLY A 184 -19.31 -8.98 14.36
CA GLY A 184 -20.46 -9.52 15.08
C GLY A 184 -21.82 -9.02 14.60
N SER A 185 -21.86 -8.01 13.72
CA SER A 185 -23.08 -7.37 13.24
C SER A 185 -23.28 -7.47 11.72
N GLU A 186 -22.36 -8.12 11.03
CA GLU A 186 -22.34 -8.20 9.58
C GLU A 186 -23.57 -8.93 9.03
N LYS A 187 -24.19 -8.32 8.02
CA LYS A 187 -25.23 -8.92 7.18
C LYS A 187 -24.80 -8.79 5.74
N SER A 188 -25.09 -9.78 4.91
CA SER A 188 -24.70 -9.77 3.50
C SER A 188 -25.77 -10.41 2.62
N ALA A 189 -25.83 -9.98 1.36
CA ALA A 189 -26.74 -10.49 0.34
C ALA A 189 -26.08 -10.44 -1.04
N THR A 190 -26.29 -11.48 -1.85
CA THR A 190 -26.03 -11.43 -3.31
C THR A 190 -27.28 -10.88 -4.02
N LEU A 191 -27.14 -9.77 -4.72
CA LEU A 191 -28.26 -9.15 -5.43
C LEU A 191 -28.56 -9.87 -6.73
N THR A 192 -29.83 -10.16 -6.98
CA THR A 192 -30.27 -10.88 -8.19
C THR A 192 -30.36 -9.97 -9.41
N ASN A 193 -30.68 -8.69 -9.21
CA ASN A 193 -30.90 -7.71 -10.27
C ASN A 193 -29.96 -6.51 -10.10
N ALA A 194 -29.63 -5.87 -11.22
CA ALA A 194 -29.00 -4.55 -11.20
C ALA A 194 -30.01 -3.48 -10.78
N GLY A 195 -29.54 -2.41 -10.15
CA GLY A 195 -30.38 -1.34 -9.65
C GLY A 195 -29.60 -0.40 -8.75
N ASN A 196 -30.28 0.22 -7.80
CA ASN A 196 -29.67 1.07 -6.79
C ASN A 196 -30.15 0.73 -5.39
N LEU A 197 -29.27 1.01 -4.43
CA LEU A 197 -29.56 0.97 -3.02
C LEU A 197 -29.58 2.38 -2.44
N LYS A 198 -30.56 2.67 -1.59
CA LYS A 198 -30.66 3.87 -0.76
C LYS A 198 -30.34 3.53 0.69
N ILE A 199 -29.57 4.38 1.36
CA ILE A 199 -29.17 4.22 2.76
C ILE A 199 -29.80 5.35 3.58
N GLU A 200 -30.64 5.01 4.54
CA GLU A 200 -31.33 5.98 5.40
C GLU A 200 -31.27 5.58 6.88
N LEU A 201 -31.20 6.58 7.75
CA LEU A 201 -31.37 6.44 9.19
C LEU A 201 -32.80 6.83 9.55
N VAL A 202 -33.57 5.89 10.07
CA VAL A 202 -34.86 6.17 10.71
C VAL A 202 -34.59 6.34 12.20
N GLN A 203 -34.66 7.58 12.68
CA GLN A 203 -34.39 7.92 14.08
C GLN A 203 -35.53 7.46 15.00
N ASP A 204 -35.23 7.31 16.28
CA ASP A 204 -36.21 6.93 17.31
C ASP A 204 -37.35 7.96 17.46
N ASP A 205 -37.15 9.22 17.06
CA ASP A 205 -38.17 10.27 17.04
C ASP A 205 -39.07 10.25 15.79
N GLY A 206 -38.82 9.31 14.87
CA GLY A 206 -39.53 9.15 13.61
C GLY A 206 -38.97 9.97 12.44
N GLN A 207 -37.97 10.84 12.65
CA GLN A 207 -37.30 11.55 11.57
C GLN A 207 -36.49 10.58 10.70
N THR A 208 -36.55 10.74 9.38
CA THR A 208 -35.71 9.99 8.44
C THR A 208 -34.62 10.90 7.88
N VAL A 209 -33.37 10.48 7.99
CA VAL A 209 -32.21 11.15 7.41
C VAL A 209 -31.60 10.25 6.34
N VAL A 210 -31.56 10.74 5.10
CA VAL A 210 -30.86 10.03 4.03
C VAL A 210 -29.35 10.18 4.25
N LEU A 211 -28.66 9.06 4.47
CA LEU A 211 -27.21 9.02 4.57
C LEU A 211 -26.58 8.95 3.17
N LYS A 212 -27.21 8.22 2.25
CA LYS A 212 -26.82 8.15 0.84
C LYS A 212 -28.01 7.85 -0.05
N GLU A 213 -28.28 8.78 -0.98
CA GLU A 213 -29.43 8.69 -1.87
C GLU A 213 -29.34 7.50 -2.84
N LYS A 214 -28.15 7.25 -3.41
CA LYS A 214 -27.98 6.27 -4.48
C LYS A 214 -26.64 5.57 -4.42
N THR A 215 -26.69 4.24 -4.43
CA THR A 215 -25.53 3.35 -4.62
C THR A 215 -25.86 2.37 -5.73
N ALA A 216 -25.22 2.51 -6.89
CA ALA A 216 -25.44 1.59 -8.00
C ALA A 216 -24.89 0.20 -7.68
N VAL A 217 -25.66 -0.82 -8.03
CA VAL A 217 -25.34 -2.24 -7.84
C VAL A 217 -25.64 -3.03 -9.12
N LYS A 218 -24.86 -4.10 -9.36
CA LYS A 218 -25.00 -5.01 -10.49
C LYS A 218 -25.70 -6.31 -10.07
N ALA A 219 -26.28 -7.00 -11.04
CA ALA A 219 -26.73 -8.37 -10.83
C ALA A 219 -25.53 -9.27 -10.45
N GLY A 220 -25.72 -10.14 -9.47
CA GLY A 220 -24.69 -11.01 -8.92
C GLY A 220 -23.74 -10.33 -7.93
N GLU A 221 -23.84 -9.02 -7.72
CA GLU A 221 -22.98 -8.29 -6.77
C GLU A 221 -23.31 -8.67 -5.32
N ILE A 222 -22.28 -8.91 -4.53
CA ILE A 222 -22.40 -9.08 -3.07
C ILE A 222 -22.37 -7.69 -2.45
N VAL A 223 -23.32 -7.43 -1.56
CA VAL A 223 -23.36 -6.25 -0.71
C VAL A 223 -23.42 -6.71 0.74
N ASP A 224 -22.72 -6.02 1.62
CA ASP A 224 -22.67 -6.32 3.05
C ASP A 224 -22.72 -5.04 3.86
N SER A 225 -23.30 -5.10 5.05
CA SER A 225 -23.36 -3.98 5.98
C SER A 225 -23.14 -4.43 7.41
N SER A 226 -22.47 -3.58 8.18
CA SER A 226 -22.05 -3.86 9.56
C SER A 226 -21.97 -2.58 10.38
N VAL A 227 -22.01 -2.73 11.71
CA VAL A 227 -21.92 -1.63 12.68
C VAL A 227 -20.89 -1.93 13.77
N MET A 228 -20.02 -0.96 14.03
CA MET A 228 -19.17 -0.92 15.22
C MET A 228 -19.88 -0.06 16.28
N SER A 229 -20.25 -0.68 17.39
CA SER A 229 -20.85 0.02 18.52
C SER A 229 -19.79 0.86 19.23
N ARG A 230 -19.99 2.18 19.28
CA ARG A 230 -19.09 3.10 19.98
C ARG A 230 -19.02 2.77 21.47
N ARG A 231 -20.16 2.45 22.07
CA ARG A 231 -20.25 2.09 23.49
C ARG A 231 -19.49 0.80 23.79
N ALA A 232 -19.65 -0.23 22.96
CA ALA A 232 -18.91 -1.49 23.13
C ALA A 232 -17.40 -1.28 22.93
N LEU A 233 -17.01 -0.50 21.92
CA LEU A 233 -15.61 -0.15 21.66
C LEU A 233 -14.98 0.59 22.85
N ALA A 234 -15.63 1.63 23.38
CA ALA A 234 -15.13 2.38 24.53
C ALA A 234 -14.98 1.48 25.77
N ALA A 235 -15.97 0.62 26.06
CA ALA A 235 -15.91 -0.32 27.18
C ALA A 235 -14.77 -1.34 27.00
N PHE A 236 -14.60 -1.87 25.79
CA PHE A 236 -13.49 -2.76 25.45
C PHE A 236 -12.13 -2.07 25.66
N VAL A 237 -11.95 -0.87 25.12
CA VAL A 237 -10.69 -0.11 25.27
C VAL A 237 -10.38 0.15 26.73
N ALA A 238 -11.36 0.61 27.51
CA ALA A 238 -11.17 0.83 28.95
C ALA A 238 -10.72 -0.43 29.69
N ALA A 239 -11.31 -1.59 29.36
CA ALA A 239 -10.90 -2.88 29.92
C ALA A 239 -9.47 -3.26 29.49
N GLN A 240 -9.11 -3.06 28.21
CA GLN A 240 -7.77 -3.38 27.72
C GLN A 240 -6.67 -2.47 28.28
N ILE A 241 -6.98 -1.20 28.53
CA ILE A 241 -6.08 -0.26 29.23
C ILE A 241 -5.81 -0.75 30.65
N ALA A 242 -6.86 -1.14 31.38
CA ALA A 242 -6.73 -1.65 32.74
C ALA A 242 -5.93 -2.97 32.79
N ASP A 243 -6.21 -3.89 31.87
CA ASP A 243 -5.54 -5.18 31.79
C ASP A 243 -4.06 -5.05 31.37
N ALA A 244 -3.73 -4.19 30.40
CA ALA A 244 -2.33 -3.92 30.03
C ALA A 244 -1.52 -3.40 31.25
N ARG A 245 -2.13 -2.55 32.07
CA ARG A 245 -1.51 -2.05 33.31
C ARG A 245 -1.32 -3.17 34.33
N ALA A 246 -2.33 -4.02 34.52
CA ALA A 246 -2.26 -5.14 35.45
C ALA A 246 -1.18 -6.16 35.07
N GLN A 247 -0.99 -6.42 33.78
CA GLN A 247 0.00 -7.37 33.27
C GLN A 247 1.42 -6.78 33.16
N GLY A 248 1.55 -5.45 33.16
CA GLY A 248 2.81 -4.73 32.99
C GLY A 248 3.34 -4.79 31.54
N VAL A 249 2.44 -4.80 30.55
CA VAL A 249 2.78 -4.82 29.12
C VAL A 249 2.50 -3.46 28.49
N LEU A 250 3.16 -3.16 27.37
CA LEU A 250 2.86 -1.95 26.61
C LEU A 250 1.46 -2.04 26.00
N PHE A 251 0.69 -0.95 26.11
CA PHE A 251 -0.53 -0.76 25.35
C PHE A 251 -0.17 -0.21 23.95
N SER A 252 -0.58 -0.90 22.89
CA SER A 252 -0.39 -0.46 21.51
C SER A 252 -1.68 -0.60 20.71
N VAL A 253 -1.86 0.23 19.69
CA VAL A 253 -3.07 0.32 18.86
C VAL A 253 -2.64 0.25 17.41
N HIS A 254 -3.26 -0.67 16.68
CA HIS A 254 -2.89 -1.00 15.31
C HIS A 254 -4.13 -0.88 14.42
N LEU A 255 -4.20 0.21 13.66
CA LEU A 255 -5.31 0.55 12.74
C LEU A 255 -4.76 0.91 11.36
N LYS A 256 -5.62 1.20 10.38
CA LYS A 256 -5.25 1.59 9.01
C LYS A 256 -5.83 2.99 8.66
N ALA A 257 -5.64 3.97 9.55
CA ALA A 257 -6.30 5.28 9.50
C ALA A 257 -6.18 6.05 8.18
N THR A 258 -5.04 5.95 7.48
CA THR A 258 -4.83 6.63 6.19
C THR A 258 -5.71 6.04 5.08
N MET A 259 -5.88 4.72 5.04
CA MET A 259 -6.66 4.04 4.01
C MET A 259 -8.13 4.02 4.40
N MET A 260 -8.45 3.60 5.63
CA MET A 260 -9.79 3.61 6.20
C MET A 260 -10.16 4.99 6.75
N LYS A 261 -10.12 5.99 5.87
CA LYS A 261 -10.18 7.43 6.19
C LYS A 261 -11.40 7.94 6.97
N VAL A 262 -12.40 7.10 7.22
CA VAL A 262 -13.60 7.44 8.00
C VAL A 262 -13.66 6.63 9.29
N SER A 263 -13.72 5.29 9.20
CA SER A 263 -13.89 4.42 10.37
C SER A 263 -12.74 4.49 11.36
N ASP A 264 -11.52 4.37 10.87
CA ASP A 264 -10.35 4.14 11.71
C ASP A 264 -9.93 5.39 12.50
N PRO A 265 -9.98 6.61 11.93
CA PRO A 265 -9.82 7.83 12.74
C PRO A 265 -10.84 7.94 13.88
N ILE A 266 -12.10 7.55 13.66
CA ILE A 266 -13.12 7.56 14.74
C ILE A 266 -12.79 6.53 15.81
N MET A 267 -12.39 5.30 15.42
CA MET A 267 -11.97 4.26 16.36
C MET A 267 -10.73 4.70 17.15
N PHE A 268 -9.76 5.33 16.49
CA PHE A 268 -8.57 5.90 17.13
C PHE A 268 -8.94 7.00 18.12
N GLY A 269 -9.88 7.88 17.74
CA GLY A 269 -10.42 8.90 18.63
C GLY A 269 -11.03 8.32 19.90
N VAL A 270 -11.81 7.23 19.80
CA VAL A 270 -12.35 6.53 20.98
C VAL A 270 -11.23 6.04 21.90
N VAL A 271 -10.12 5.54 21.32
CA VAL A 271 -8.98 5.10 22.12
C VAL A 271 -8.31 6.26 22.86
N VAL A 272 -8.10 7.39 22.17
CA VAL A 272 -7.55 8.61 22.76
C VAL A 272 -8.47 9.12 23.88
N GLU A 273 -9.78 9.16 23.62
CA GLU A 273 -10.78 9.59 24.60
C GLU A 273 -10.75 8.75 25.87
N GLU A 274 -10.69 7.42 25.76
CA GLU A 274 -10.67 6.54 26.93
C GLU A 274 -9.30 6.51 27.65
N PHE A 275 -8.19 6.66 26.92
CA PHE A 275 -6.86 6.71 27.54
C PHE A 275 -6.63 8.00 28.34
N TYR A 276 -7.07 9.15 27.82
CA TYR A 276 -6.89 10.46 28.45
C TYR A 276 -8.17 10.99 29.13
N LYS A 277 -9.14 10.11 29.40
CA LYS A 277 -10.50 10.43 29.85
C LYS A 277 -10.55 11.45 30.97
N ASP A 278 -9.73 11.29 31.99
CA ASP A 278 -9.71 12.17 33.17
C ASP A 278 -9.34 13.61 32.79
N VAL A 279 -8.31 13.76 31.95
CA VAL A 279 -7.82 15.07 31.49
C VAL A 279 -8.82 15.71 30.54
N LEU A 280 -9.31 14.95 29.56
CA LEU A 280 -10.25 15.44 28.55
C LEU A 280 -11.58 15.88 29.18
N ALA A 281 -12.06 15.15 30.19
CA ALA A 281 -13.26 15.53 30.93
C ALA A 281 -13.03 16.81 31.77
N LYS A 282 -11.87 16.94 32.42
CA LYS A 282 -11.54 18.10 33.26
C LYS A 282 -11.47 19.40 32.47
N TYR A 283 -10.95 19.36 31.23
CA TYR A 283 -10.72 20.54 30.37
C TYR A 283 -11.64 20.60 29.15
N ALA A 284 -12.82 19.99 29.21
CA ALA A 284 -13.68 19.82 28.05
C ALA A 284 -14.07 21.15 27.37
N ALA A 285 -14.30 22.22 28.15
CA ALA A 285 -14.68 23.52 27.62
C ALA A 285 -13.52 24.19 26.87
N GLU A 286 -12.33 24.17 27.45
CA GLU A 286 -11.11 24.74 26.90
C GLU A 286 -10.68 24.00 25.64
N LEU A 287 -10.73 22.67 25.64
CA LEU A 287 -10.40 21.85 24.49
C LEU A 287 -11.37 22.06 23.33
N LYS A 288 -12.67 22.21 23.63
CA LYS A 288 -13.68 22.55 22.62
C LYS A 288 -13.42 23.93 22.01
N GLN A 289 -13.07 24.92 22.83
CA GLN A 289 -12.72 26.26 22.35
C GLN A 289 -11.46 26.25 21.47
N ALA A 290 -10.47 25.45 21.84
CA ALA A 290 -9.23 25.30 21.08
C ALA A 290 -9.42 24.51 19.77
N GLY A 291 -10.57 23.84 19.58
CA GLY A 291 -10.85 23.02 18.41
C GLY A 291 -10.04 21.71 18.37
N PHE A 292 -9.81 21.10 19.54
CA PHE A 292 -9.18 19.79 19.62
C PHE A 292 -10.07 18.71 19.00
N ASP A 293 -9.47 17.86 18.17
CA ASP A 293 -10.12 16.68 17.57
C ASP A 293 -9.37 15.38 17.96
N PRO A 294 -9.97 14.52 18.80
CA PRO A 294 -9.32 13.28 19.23
C PRO A 294 -9.07 12.30 18.08
N ASN A 295 -9.81 12.40 16.97
CA ASN A 295 -9.60 11.55 15.78
C ASN A 295 -8.23 11.83 15.12
N ASN A 296 -7.65 13.01 15.37
CA ASN A 296 -6.31 13.39 14.91
C ASN A 296 -5.21 13.05 15.94
N GLY A 297 -5.57 12.42 17.06
CA GLY A 297 -4.64 11.99 18.11
C GLY A 297 -4.26 13.07 19.11
N ILE A 298 -3.55 12.67 20.16
CA ILE A 298 -3.12 13.61 21.23
C ILE A 298 -2.14 14.67 20.69
N GLY A 299 -1.50 14.41 19.56
CA GLY A 299 -0.68 15.40 18.85
C GLY A 299 -1.47 16.64 18.42
N ASP A 300 -2.75 16.49 18.05
CA ASP A 300 -3.61 17.64 17.74
C ASP A 300 -3.82 18.52 18.98
N LEU A 301 -4.06 17.93 20.15
CA LEU A 301 -4.15 18.68 21.42
C LEU A 301 -2.89 19.52 21.62
N TYR A 302 -1.70 18.91 21.53
CA TYR A 302 -0.43 19.63 21.68
C TYR A 302 -0.25 20.76 20.66
N ALA A 303 -0.73 20.57 19.42
CA ALA A 303 -0.70 21.61 18.39
C ALA A 303 -1.69 22.77 18.67
N ARG A 304 -2.80 22.50 19.38
CA ARG A 304 -3.80 23.51 19.76
C ARG A 304 -3.45 24.25 21.06
N LEU A 305 -2.66 23.64 21.96
CA LEU A 305 -2.31 24.26 23.26
C LEU A 305 -1.86 25.73 23.17
N PRO A 306 -1.03 26.16 22.20
CA PRO A 306 -0.59 27.56 22.12
C PRO A 306 -1.72 28.59 21.96
N SER A 307 -2.93 28.16 21.57
CA SER A 307 -4.11 29.03 21.48
C SER A 307 -4.78 29.32 22.83
N LEU A 308 -4.40 28.61 23.90
CA LEU A 308 -4.96 28.74 25.25
C LEU A 308 -4.06 29.61 26.15
N PRO A 309 -4.56 30.13 27.28
CA PRO A 309 -3.72 30.82 28.26
C PRO A 309 -2.59 29.92 28.81
N GLU A 310 -1.40 30.48 29.01
CA GLU A 310 -0.20 29.72 29.44
C GLU A 310 -0.43 28.88 30.70
N ALA A 311 -1.09 29.44 31.73
CA ALA A 311 -1.41 28.71 32.95
C ALA A 311 -2.31 27.49 32.70
N THR A 312 -3.23 27.57 31.73
CA THR A 312 -4.09 26.46 31.32
C THR A 312 -3.28 25.42 30.55
N GLN A 313 -2.37 25.85 29.67
CA GLN A 313 -1.49 24.95 28.93
C GLN A 313 -0.63 24.10 29.88
N GLU A 314 0.02 24.75 30.86
CA GLU A 314 0.88 24.05 31.83
C GLU A 314 0.08 23.11 32.73
N ALA A 315 -1.14 23.51 33.14
CA ALA A 315 -2.02 22.63 33.90
C ALA A 315 -2.45 21.38 33.10
N ILE A 316 -2.82 21.55 31.82
CA ILE A 316 -3.15 20.43 30.93
C ILE A 316 -1.94 19.50 30.75
N LYS A 317 -0.75 20.04 30.46
CA LYS A 317 0.48 19.24 30.30
C LYS A 317 0.81 18.45 31.56
N ALA A 318 0.69 19.06 32.73
CA ALA A 318 0.93 18.41 34.01
C ALA A 318 -0.07 17.25 34.25
N ASP A 319 -1.35 17.46 33.95
CA ASP A 319 -2.37 16.41 34.09
C ASP A 319 -2.19 15.28 33.08
N ILE A 320 -1.75 15.56 31.84
CA ILE A 320 -1.37 14.51 30.88
C ILE A 320 -0.19 13.69 31.41
N ALA A 321 0.82 14.34 31.98
CA ALA A 321 1.96 13.62 32.59
C ALA A 321 1.51 12.74 33.77
N ALA A 322 0.58 13.23 34.60
CA ALA A 322 -0.02 12.46 35.67
C ALA A 322 -0.89 11.29 35.16
N GLU A 323 -1.50 11.43 33.98
CA GLU A 323 -2.25 10.35 33.33
C GLU A 323 -1.32 9.20 32.94
N TYR A 324 -0.18 9.48 32.31
CA TYR A 324 0.80 8.43 31.97
C TYR A 324 1.33 7.67 33.19
N ALA A 325 1.42 8.31 34.36
CA ALA A 325 1.81 7.63 35.60
C ALA A 325 0.71 6.69 36.15
N ARG A 326 -0.55 6.91 35.76
CA ARG A 326 -1.73 6.13 36.21
C ARG A 326 -2.20 5.11 35.18
N ARG A 327 -1.82 5.25 33.92
CA ARG A 327 -2.18 4.37 32.80
C ARG A 327 -1.06 3.34 32.53
N PRO A 328 -1.31 2.28 31.73
CA PRO A 328 -0.21 1.45 31.24
C PRO A 328 0.78 2.29 30.43
N ALA A 329 2.03 1.84 30.36
CA ALA A 329 2.98 2.37 29.41
C ALA A 329 2.46 2.14 27.96
N VAL A 330 2.69 3.11 27.09
CA VAL A 330 2.23 3.07 25.69
C VAL A 330 3.43 2.81 24.78
N ALA A 331 3.20 2.09 23.68
CA ALA A 331 4.23 1.94 22.66
C ALA A 331 4.66 3.29 22.07
N MET A 332 5.94 3.42 21.76
CA MET A 332 6.54 4.66 21.25
C MET A 332 6.80 4.56 19.75
N VAL A 333 6.44 5.62 19.02
CA VAL A 333 6.89 5.85 17.64
C VAL A 333 8.29 6.45 17.66
N ASN A 334 8.55 7.36 18.61
CA ASN A 334 9.87 7.94 18.86
C ASN A 334 10.01 8.25 20.36
N SER A 335 10.75 7.42 21.08
CA SER A 335 10.97 7.56 22.53
C SER A 335 11.73 8.84 22.88
N ASP A 336 12.76 9.22 22.10
CA ASP A 336 13.59 10.40 22.35
C ASP A 336 12.80 11.72 22.29
N LYS A 337 11.75 11.73 21.46
CA LYS A 337 10.86 12.89 21.29
C LYS A 337 9.54 12.76 22.07
N GLY A 338 9.35 11.68 22.82
CA GLY A 338 8.11 11.42 23.55
C GLY A 338 6.88 11.16 22.65
N ILE A 339 7.09 10.79 21.37
CA ILE A 339 5.99 10.52 20.44
C ILE A 339 5.48 9.10 20.66
N THR A 340 4.28 8.99 21.20
CA THR A 340 3.58 7.74 21.51
C THR A 340 2.75 7.25 20.31
N ASN A 341 2.30 6.00 20.36
CA ASN A 341 1.32 5.40 19.45
C ASN A 341 0.01 6.21 19.33
N LEU A 342 -0.33 7.04 20.33
CA LEU A 342 -1.56 7.82 20.36
C LEU A 342 -1.40 9.25 19.81
N HIS A 343 -0.20 9.64 19.35
CA HIS A 343 0.07 10.99 18.86
C HIS A 343 -0.60 11.29 17.53
N VAL A 344 -0.43 10.42 16.53
CA VAL A 344 -0.95 10.62 15.17
C VAL A 344 -1.52 9.28 14.68
N PRO A 345 -2.76 9.25 14.18
CA PRO A 345 -3.45 8.00 13.80
C PRO A 345 -2.77 7.24 12.65
N SER A 346 -1.97 7.94 11.82
CA SER A 346 -1.26 7.35 10.68
C SER A 346 0.15 6.84 10.98
N ASP A 347 0.68 7.04 12.19
CA ASP A 347 2.07 6.68 12.49
C ASP A 347 2.26 5.16 12.65
N VAL A 348 1.27 4.47 13.24
CA VAL A 348 1.30 3.02 13.49
C VAL A 348 0.21 2.35 12.65
N ILE A 349 0.62 1.80 11.52
CA ILE A 349 -0.28 1.21 10.51
C ILE A 349 -0.26 -0.31 10.65
N VAL A 350 -1.42 -0.95 10.84
CA VAL A 350 -1.56 -2.36 11.27
C VAL A 350 -0.77 -3.37 10.45
N ASP A 351 -0.84 -3.28 9.12
CA ASP A 351 -0.16 -4.18 8.17
C ASP A 351 1.36 -4.12 8.27
N ALA A 352 1.95 -2.95 8.57
CA ALA A 352 3.40 -2.80 8.71
C ALA A 352 3.88 -2.98 10.16
N SER A 353 3.09 -2.48 11.12
CA SER A 353 3.44 -2.48 12.54
C SER A 353 3.33 -3.86 13.19
N MET A 354 2.33 -4.66 12.82
CA MET A 354 2.17 -6.01 13.37
C MET A 354 3.30 -6.95 12.95
N PRO A 355 3.70 -7.04 11.66
CA PRO A 355 4.86 -7.85 11.27
C PRO A 355 6.17 -7.36 11.88
N ALA A 356 6.37 -6.03 12.00
CA ALA A 356 7.54 -5.47 12.67
C ALA A 356 7.62 -5.90 14.14
N MET A 357 6.51 -5.77 14.88
CA MET A 357 6.40 -6.24 16.26
C MET A 357 6.66 -7.76 16.36
N ILE A 358 6.07 -8.57 15.47
CA ILE A 358 6.25 -10.02 15.46
C ILE A 358 7.71 -10.40 15.18
N ARG A 359 8.34 -9.75 14.20
CA ARG A 359 9.75 -9.95 13.87
C ARG A 359 10.68 -9.59 15.03
N ASP A 360 10.37 -8.53 15.78
CA ASP A 360 11.18 -8.05 16.90
C ASP A 360 10.81 -8.72 18.23
N SER A 361 10.66 -10.04 18.23
CA SER A 361 10.40 -10.87 19.43
C SER A 361 9.01 -10.66 20.05
N GLY A 362 8.05 -10.13 19.28
CA GLY A 362 6.73 -9.77 19.79
C GLY A 362 6.71 -8.46 20.58
N ARG A 363 7.66 -7.55 20.37
CA ARG A 363 7.88 -6.38 21.22
C ARG A 363 7.77 -5.06 20.48
N MET A 364 7.51 -4.01 21.23
CA MET A 364 7.55 -2.61 20.76
C MET A 364 8.39 -1.76 21.70
N TRP A 365 8.76 -0.57 21.24
CA TRP A 365 9.60 0.37 21.99
C TRP A 365 8.81 1.04 23.11
N ASN A 366 9.37 1.03 24.32
CA ASN A 366 8.84 1.75 25.48
C ASN A 366 9.45 3.17 25.61
N ALA A 367 9.03 3.92 26.64
CA ALA A 367 9.48 5.29 26.87
C ALA A 367 11.01 5.41 27.09
N GLU A 368 11.67 4.36 27.60
CA GLU A 368 13.13 4.32 27.78
C GLU A 368 13.89 3.88 26.52
N GLY A 369 13.22 3.74 25.37
CA GLY A 369 13.84 3.29 24.13
C GLY A 369 14.29 1.83 24.18
N LYS A 370 13.54 0.97 24.88
CA LYS A 370 13.79 -0.48 24.96
C LYS A 370 12.61 -1.29 24.45
N LEU A 371 12.88 -2.46 23.89
CA LEU A 371 11.84 -3.40 23.46
C LEU A 371 11.17 -4.07 24.68
N GLN A 372 9.84 -4.04 24.71
CA GLN A 372 9.01 -4.66 25.76
C GLN A 372 7.80 -5.37 25.14
N ASP A 373 7.35 -6.43 25.80
CA ASP A 373 6.13 -7.17 25.42
C ASP A 373 4.91 -6.24 25.41
N THR A 374 3.98 -6.48 24.50
CA THR A 374 2.88 -5.55 24.21
C THR A 374 1.54 -6.26 23.99
N LYS A 375 0.48 -5.62 24.47
CA LYS A 375 -0.90 -5.88 24.08
C LYS A 375 -1.21 -5.07 22.82
N ALA A 376 -1.27 -5.75 21.69
CA ALA A 376 -1.61 -5.17 20.39
C ALA A 376 -3.13 -5.09 20.20
N VAL A 377 -3.70 -3.90 20.39
CA VAL A 377 -5.14 -3.67 20.24
C VAL A 377 -5.51 -3.52 18.77
N ILE A 378 -6.32 -4.46 18.29
CA ILE A 378 -6.95 -4.48 16.97
C ILE A 378 -8.44 -4.72 17.24
N PRO A 379 -9.28 -3.67 17.35
CA PRO A 379 -10.61 -3.83 17.95
C PRO A 379 -11.53 -4.80 17.22
N ASP A 380 -11.53 -4.80 15.88
CA ASP A 380 -12.43 -5.63 15.09
C ASP A 380 -11.88 -7.06 14.85
N ARG A 381 -12.75 -8.06 14.98
CA ARG A 381 -12.37 -9.48 14.90
C ARG A 381 -12.07 -10.00 13.50
N CYS A 382 -12.51 -9.34 12.42
CA CYS A 382 -12.44 -9.91 11.06
C CYS A 382 -11.03 -10.40 10.70
N TYR A 383 -10.00 -9.69 11.19
CA TYR A 383 -8.61 -9.95 10.81
C TYR A 383 -7.66 -10.13 11.99
N ALA A 384 -8.07 -9.76 13.21
CA ALA A 384 -7.22 -9.79 14.41
C ALA A 384 -6.68 -11.20 14.72
N GLY A 385 -7.50 -12.23 14.51
CA GLY A 385 -7.14 -13.64 14.79
C GLY A 385 -5.97 -14.17 13.96
N VAL A 386 -5.70 -13.60 12.77
CA VAL A 386 -4.56 -13.97 11.93
C VAL A 386 -3.25 -13.67 12.66
N TYR A 387 -3.10 -12.44 13.18
CA TYR A 387 -1.90 -12.06 13.90
C TYR A 387 -1.75 -12.82 15.22
N GLN A 388 -2.85 -13.07 15.94
CA GLN A 388 -2.82 -13.89 17.16
C GLN A 388 -2.29 -15.30 16.86
N ALA A 389 -2.73 -15.93 15.77
CA ALA A 389 -2.25 -17.26 15.38
C ALA A 389 -0.74 -17.28 15.09
N VAL A 390 -0.18 -16.22 14.49
CA VAL A 390 1.27 -16.09 14.27
C VAL A 390 2.03 -15.88 15.58
N ILE A 391 1.50 -15.06 16.49
CA ILE A 391 2.10 -14.84 17.82
C ILE A 391 2.14 -16.17 18.60
N ASP A 392 1.03 -16.91 18.62
CA ASP A 392 0.94 -18.21 19.30
C ASP A 392 1.94 -19.22 18.71
N ASP A 393 2.04 -19.28 17.38
CA ASP A 393 3.01 -20.13 16.70
C ASP A 393 4.46 -19.75 17.05
N CYS A 394 4.81 -18.46 17.07
CA CYS A 394 6.14 -18.02 17.45
C CYS A 394 6.47 -18.31 18.93
N LYS A 395 5.51 -18.21 19.84
CA LYS A 395 5.70 -18.61 21.25
C LYS A 395 5.95 -20.11 21.39
N ALA A 396 5.24 -20.92 20.61
CA ALA A 396 5.35 -22.38 20.66
C ALA A 396 6.60 -22.91 19.96
N ASN A 397 6.96 -22.33 18.81
CA ASN A 397 7.96 -22.88 17.87
C ASN A 397 9.20 -21.98 17.69
N GLY A 398 9.28 -20.87 18.42
CA GLY A 398 10.33 -19.87 18.26
C GLY A 398 10.17 -19.01 17.00
N ALA A 399 11.16 -18.15 16.75
CA ALA A 399 11.19 -17.30 15.57
C ALA A 399 11.22 -18.12 14.26
N PHE A 400 10.79 -17.53 13.15
CA PHE A 400 11.00 -18.12 11.82
C PHE A 400 12.49 -18.08 11.44
N ASP A 401 12.90 -19.01 10.59
CA ASP A 401 14.25 -19.08 10.03
C ASP A 401 14.22 -18.74 8.53
N PRO A 402 14.65 -17.53 8.12
CA PRO A 402 14.69 -17.12 6.72
C PRO A 402 15.55 -18.01 5.81
N ALA A 403 16.51 -18.75 6.38
CA ALA A 403 17.39 -19.63 5.62
C ALA A 403 16.67 -20.88 5.08
N THR A 404 15.63 -21.33 5.79
CA THR A 404 14.97 -22.62 5.54
C THR A 404 13.47 -22.50 5.28
N MET A 405 12.82 -21.42 5.72
CA MET A 405 11.38 -21.27 5.59
C MET A 405 10.90 -21.20 4.13
N GLY A 406 9.70 -21.76 3.91
CA GLY A 406 8.97 -21.65 2.64
C GLY A 406 8.48 -20.22 2.39
N SER A 407 7.50 -20.09 1.49
CA SER A 407 6.91 -18.81 1.12
C SER A 407 5.39 -18.85 1.13
N VAL A 408 4.76 -17.72 1.44
CA VAL A 408 3.30 -17.55 1.32
C VAL A 408 2.96 -16.43 0.34
N PRO A 409 2.90 -16.74 -0.97
CA PRO A 409 2.33 -15.84 -1.97
C PRO A 409 0.88 -15.48 -1.68
N ASN A 410 0.40 -14.39 -2.30
CA ASN A 410 -0.99 -13.96 -2.18
C ASN A 410 -1.65 -13.72 -3.54
N VAL A 411 -2.87 -14.27 -3.69
CA VAL A 411 -3.84 -13.93 -4.73
C VAL A 411 -4.99 -13.16 -4.08
N GLY A 412 -5.05 -11.86 -4.33
CA GLY A 412 -5.94 -10.94 -3.60
C GLY A 412 -7.06 -10.36 -4.45
N LEU A 413 -8.29 -10.48 -3.97
CA LEU A 413 -9.46 -9.80 -4.56
C LEU A 413 -9.32 -8.29 -4.32
N MET A 414 -9.32 -7.49 -5.38
CA MET A 414 -9.23 -6.03 -5.25
C MET A 414 -9.84 -5.21 -6.40
N ALA A 415 -10.09 -5.85 -7.54
CA ALA A 415 -10.56 -5.15 -8.73
C ALA A 415 -11.84 -4.35 -8.43
N GLN A 416 -11.95 -3.17 -9.02
CA GLN A 416 -13.13 -2.30 -8.91
C GLN A 416 -13.48 -1.89 -7.47
N LYS A 417 -12.45 -1.66 -6.63
CA LYS A 417 -12.58 -1.24 -5.22
C LYS A 417 -13.38 -2.24 -4.38
N ALA A 418 -13.07 -3.53 -4.52
CA ALA A 418 -13.76 -4.59 -3.80
C ALA A 418 -13.71 -4.38 -2.26
N GLU A 419 -14.81 -4.71 -1.60
CA GLU A 419 -14.93 -4.82 -0.13
C GLU A 419 -14.68 -3.48 0.59
N GLU A 420 -13.93 -3.46 1.69
CA GLU A 420 -13.76 -2.28 2.55
C GLU A 420 -13.12 -1.09 1.83
N TYR A 421 -12.27 -1.32 0.82
CA TYR A 421 -11.60 -0.24 0.07
C TYR A 421 -12.60 0.56 -0.79
N GLY A 422 -13.78 -0.01 -1.06
CA GLY A 422 -14.89 0.67 -1.71
C GLY A 422 -15.88 1.30 -0.74
N SER A 423 -15.71 1.14 0.58
CA SER A 423 -16.74 1.50 1.57
C SER A 423 -16.76 2.98 1.97
N HIS A 424 -15.72 3.75 1.69
CA HIS A 424 -15.52 5.06 2.33
C HIS A 424 -16.68 6.06 2.14
N ASP A 425 -17.33 6.04 0.98
CA ASP A 425 -18.47 6.91 0.66
C ASP A 425 -19.82 6.33 1.12
N LYS A 426 -19.77 5.23 1.89
CA LYS A 426 -20.86 4.46 2.48
C LYS A 426 -20.58 4.13 3.96
N THR A 427 -19.64 4.84 4.58
CA THR A 427 -19.32 4.72 6.00
C THR A 427 -19.76 6.00 6.71
N PHE A 428 -20.54 5.85 7.77
CA PHE A 428 -21.15 6.98 8.49
C PHE A 428 -20.94 6.82 9.99
N GLN A 429 -20.56 7.92 10.64
CA GLN A 429 -20.77 8.06 12.08
C GLN A 429 -22.24 8.40 12.28
N VAL A 430 -22.96 7.55 13.01
CA VAL A 430 -24.41 7.67 13.19
C VAL A 430 -24.72 8.89 14.05
N PRO A 431 -25.55 9.84 13.58
CA PRO A 431 -25.80 11.10 14.30
C PRO A 431 -26.78 10.98 15.48
N ALA A 432 -27.66 9.98 15.46
CA ALA A 432 -28.73 9.79 16.44
C ALA A 432 -29.12 8.32 16.56
N ASN A 433 -29.73 7.93 17.68
CA ASN A 433 -30.26 6.59 17.86
C ASN A 433 -31.36 6.27 16.84
N GLY A 434 -31.43 5.02 16.41
CA GLY A 434 -32.47 4.57 15.50
C GLY A 434 -32.12 3.28 14.78
N VAL A 435 -32.55 3.19 13.51
CA VAL A 435 -32.29 2.07 12.62
C VAL A 435 -31.73 2.57 11.31
N VAL A 436 -30.53 2.14 10.94
CA VAL A 436 -30.04 2.31 9.57
C VAL A 436 -30.67 1.22 8.71
N ARG A 437 -31.32 1.63 7.62
CA ARG A 437 -32.01 0.77 6.67
C ARG A 437 -31.41 0.96 5.27
N VAL A 438 -31.21 -0.16 4.58
CA VAL A 438 -30.85 -0.18 3.16
C VAL A 438 -32.04 -0.69 2.37
N THR A 439 -32.50 0.07 1.39
CA THR A 439 -33.62 -0.29 0.51
C THR A 439 -33.21 -0.35 -0.96
N ASP A 440 -33.86 -1.23 -1.73
CA ASP A 440 -33.72 -1.28 -3.19
C ASP A 440 -34.66 -0.28 -3.90
N ASP A 441 -34.56 -0.20 -5.23
CA ASP A 441 -35.41 0.67 -6.07
C ASP A 441 -36.92 0.36 -5.94
N ALA A 442 -37.30 -0.83 -5.48
CA ALA A 442 -38.70 -1.23 -5.24
C ALA A 442 -39.16 -0.91 -3.80
N GLY A 443 -38.28 -0.36 -2.96
CA GLY A 443 -38.54 -0.05 -1.57
C GLY A 443 -38.46 -1.26 -0.64
N ASN A 444 -37.96 -2.41 -1.11
CA ASN A 444 -37.75 -3.58 -0.26
C ASN A 444 -36.54 -3.34 0.64
N VAL A 445 -36.67 -3.75 1.89
CA VAL A 445 -35.56 -3.69 2.86
C VAL A 445 -34.57 -4.82 2.56
N VAL A 446 -33.33 -4.44 2.26
CA VAL A 446 -32.19 -5.36 2.10
C VAL A 446 -31.54 -5.62 3.45
N PHE A 447 -31.24 -4.55 4.20
CA PHE A 447 -30.61 -4.63 5.52
C PHE A 447 -31.24 -3.65 6.51
N GLU A 448 -31.23 -4.03 7.79
CA GLU A 448 -31.56 -3.17 8.92
C GLU A 448 -30.60 -3.41 10.08
N HIS A 449 -30.09 -2.33 10.66
CA HIS A 449 -29.26 -2.35 11.85
C HIS A 449 -29.81 -1.36 12.87
N LYS A 450 -30.10 -1.83 14.08
CA LYS A 450 -30.30 -0.92 15.21
C LYS A 450 -28.95 -0.27 15.55
N VAL A 451 -28.95 1.04 15.72
CA VAL A 451 -27.75 1.85 15.95
C VAL A 451 -27.96 2.85 17.09
N GLU A 452 -26.88 3.17 17.78
CA GLU A 452 -26.80 4.25 18.77
C GLU A 452 -25.99 5.44 18.20
N ALA A 453 -26.22 6.63 18.73
CA ALA A 453 -25.47 7.82 18.33
C ALA A 453 -23.96 7.63 18.57
N GLY A 454 -23.17 7.95 17.54
CA GLY A 454 -21.71 7.81 17.53
C GLY A 454 -21.23 6.43 17.05
N ASP A 455 -22.10 5.45 16.86
CA ASP A 455 -21.74 4.18 16.21
C ASP A 455 -21.19 4.42 14.80
N ILE A 456 -20.36 3.50 14.31
CA ILE A 456 -19.85 3.54 12.95
C ILE A 456 -20.59 2.49 12.15
N TRP A 457 -21.43 2.91 11.19
CA TRP A 457 -22.09 2.00 10.25
C TRP A 457 -21.37 2.05 8.91
N ARG A 458 -21.21 0.90 8.23
CA ARG A 458 -20.60 0.83 6.91
C ARG A 458 -21.31 -0.15 5.99
N MET A 459 -21.19 0.07 4.68
CA MET A 459 -21.59 -0.88 3.63
C MET A 459 -20.48 -1.08 2.59
N CYS A 460 -20.20 -2.33 2.23
CA CYS A 460 -19.22 -2.71 1.23
C CYS A 460 -19.88 -3.34 -0.02
N GLN A 461 -19.09 -3.50 -1.07
CA GLN A 461 -19.52 -4.02 -2.37
C GLN A 461 -18.42 -4.93 -2.95
N ALA A 462 -18.78 -6.14 -3.38
CA ALA A 462 -17.90 -7.04 -4.13
C ALA A 462 -18.62 -7.55 -5.40
N LYS A 463 -18.13 -7.11 -6.55
CA LYS A 463 -18.77 -7.42 -7.84
C LYS A 463 -18.43 -8.83 -8.30
N ASP A 464 -19.37 -9.44 -9.00
CA ASP A 464 -19.25 -10.83 -9.42
C ASP A 464 -18.09 -11.09 -10.39
N ALA A 465 -17.91 -10.24 -11.40
CA ALA A 465 -16.84 -10.41 -12.38
C ALA A 465 -15.43 -10.35 -11.75
N PRO A 466 -15.12 -9.41 -10.84
CA PRO A 466 -13.91 -9.48 -10.01
C PRO A 466 -13.72 -10.78 -9.24
N ILE A 467 -14.77 -11.39 -8.70
CA ILE A 467 -14.69 -12.66 -7.96
C ILE A 467 -14.37 -13.83 -8.90
N GLN A 468 -15.01 -13.89 -10.07
CA GLN A 468 -14.69 -14.89 -11.10
C GLN A 468 -13.23 -14.81 -11.54
N ASP A 469 -12.75 -13.61 -11.84
CA ASP A 469 -11.34 -13.37 -12.22
C ASP A 469 -10.37 -13.77 -11.10
N TRP A 470 -10.71 -13.46 -9.85
CA TRP A 470 -9.91 -13.82 -8.68
C TRP A 470 -9.80 -15.35 -8.50
N VAL A 471 -10.90 -16.10 -8.67
CA VAL A 471 -10.89 -17.57 -8.66
C VAL A 471 -10.04 -18.13 -9.79
N LYS A 472 -10.21 -17.60 -11.01
CA LYS A 472 -9.39 -17.98 -12.17
C LYS A 472 -7.90 -17.76 -11.92
N LEU A 473 -7.54 -16.60 -11.33
CA LEU A 473 -6.16 -16.27 -11.00
C LEU A 473 -5.60 -17.24 -9.96
N ALA A 474 -6.38 -17.60 -8.92
CA ALA A 474 -5.98 -18.55 -7.91
C ALA A 474 -5.66 -19.94 -8.49
N VAL A 475 -6.56 -20.47 -9.34
CA VAL A 475 -6.34 -21.76 -10.03
C VAL A 475 -5.11 -21.69 -10.95
N SER A 476 -4.97 -20.60 -11.70
CA SER A 476 -3.83 -20.39 -12.61
C SER A 476 -2.51 -20.36 -11.84
N ARG A 477 -2.44 -19.66 -10.70
CA ARG A 477 -1.25 -19.61 -9.85
C ARG A 477 -0.92 -20.95 -9.19
N ALA A 478 -1.93 -21.64 -8.66
CA ALA A 478 -1.76 -22.97 -8.07
C ALA A 478 -1.16 -23.95 -9.08
N ARG A 479 -1.67 -23.93 -10.32
CA ARG A 479 -1.16 -24.76 -11.42
C ARG A 479 0.25 -24.39 -11.86
N LEU A 480 0.52 -23.11 -12.09
CA LEU A 480 1.84 -22.63 -12.55
C LEU A 480 2.96 -22.91 -11.53
N SER A 481 2.65 -22.87 -10.24
CA SER A 481 3.64 -23.08 -9.18
C SER A 481 3.62 -24.47 -8.55
N ASN A 482 2.62 -25.31 -8.88
CA ASN A 482 2.38 -26.59 -8.23
C ASN A 482 2.34 -26.49 -6.69
N THR A 483 1.67 -25.44 -6.20
CA THR A 483 1.61 -25.09 -4.78
C THR A 483 0.16 -25.11 -4.30
N PRO A 484 -0.15 -25.69 -3.13
CA PRO A 484 -1.50 -25.65 -2.56
C PRO A 484 -2.02 -24.21 -2.42
N ALA A 485 -3.29 -24.00 -2.76
CA ALA A 485 -3.95 -22.70 -2.64
C ALA A 485 -5.10 -22.79 -1.64
N VAL A 486 -5.08 -21.90 -0.65
CA VAL A 486 -6.09 -21.85 0.39
C VAL A 486 -6.86 -20.55 0.26
N PHE A 487 -8.17 -20.63 0.12
CA PHE A 487 -9.10 -19.51 0.25
C PHE A 487 -9.36 -19.21 1.73
N TRP A 488 -9.06 -18.00 2.18
CA TRP A 488 -9.15 -17.60 3.58
C TRP A 488 -10.50 -16.91 3.79
N LEU A 489 -11.53 -17.71 4.04
CA LEU A 489 -12.92 -17.26 4.13
C LEU A 489 -13.56 -17.86 5.38
N ASP A 490 -14.05 -17.00 6.27
CA ASP A 490 -14.73 -17.40 7.50
C ASP A 490 -16.21 -17.66 7.23
N SER A 491 -16.65 -18.91 7.28
CA SER A 491 -18.06 -19.26 7.09
C SER A 491 -19.02 -18.63 8.12
N ASN A 492 -18.50 -18.09 9.23
CA ASN A 492 -19.29 -17.38 10.23
C ASN A 492 -19.52 -15.89 9.89
N ARG A 493 -18.78 -15.35 8.91
CA ARG A 493 -19.03 -14.01 8.37
C ARG A 493 -20.08 -14.09 7.27
N ALA A 494 -21.07 -13.20 7.32
CA ALA A 494 -22.14 -13.19 6.34
C ALA A 494 -21.60 -12.90 4.93
N HIS A 495 -20.63 -11.99 4.81
CA HIS A 495 -19.96 -11.66 3.55
C HIS A 495 -19.19 -12.86 2.99
N ASP A 496 -18.26 -13.40 3.78
CA ASP A 496 -17.43 -14.53 3.35
C ASP A 496 -18.28 -15.74 2.98
N ALA A 497 -19.42 -16.00 3.66
CA ALA A 497 -20.34 -17.06 3.27
C ALA A 497 -20.91 -16.88 1.84
N GLN A 498 -21.23 -15.64 1.44
CA GLN A 498 -21.64 -15.35 0.05
C GLN A 498 -20.47 -15.54 -0.93
N VAL A 499 -19.24 -15.15 -0.53
CA VAL A 499 -18.04 -15.35 -1.35
C VAL A 499 -17.70 -16.84 -1.50
N ILE A 500 -17.82 -17.64 -0.44
CA ILE A 500 -17.63 -19.10 -0.46
C ILE A 500 -18.55 -19.74 -1.49
N ALA A 501 -19.84 -19.38 -1.50
CA ALA A 501 -20.80 -19.90 -2.47
C ALA A 501 -20.37 -19.61 -3.92
N LYS A 502 -19.82 -18.41 -4.19
CA LYS A 502 -19.28 -18.04 -5.50
C LYS A 502 -18.00 -18.79 -5.83
N VAL A 503 -17.08 -18.95 -4.87
CA VAL A 503 -15.84 -19.71 -5.06
C VAL A 503 -16.16 -21.16 -5.42
N GLU A 504 -17.04 -21.82 -4.67
CA GLU A 504 -17.46 -23.20 -4.94
C GLU A 504 -18.16 -23.35 -6.29
N GLN A 505 -18.91 -22.33 -6.72
CA GLN A 505 -19.50 -22.29 -8.05
C GLN A 505 -18.41 -22.18 -9.14
N TYR A 506 -17.56 -21.17 -9.07
CA TYR A 506 -16.62 -20.84 -10.14
C TYR A 506 -15.40 -21.76 -10.22
N LEU A 507 -15.04 -22.46 -9.13
CA LEU A 507 -14.03 -23.52 -9.22
C LEU A 507 -14.45 -24.65 -10.19
N LYS A 508 -15.76 -24.84 -10.43
CA LYS A 508 -16.27 -25.85 -11.37
C LYS A 508 -16.07 -25.45 -12.84
N ASP A 509 -15.81 -24.17 -13.11
CA ASP A 509 -15.54 -23.65 -14.46
C ASP A 509 -14.06 -23.80 -14.86
N HIS A 510 -13.25 -24.39 -13.98
CA HIS A 510 -11.82 -24.57 -14.18
C HIS A 510 -11.39 -26.03 -13.98
N ASP A 511 -10.36 -26.43 -14.72
CA ASP A 511 -9.67 -27.69 -14.47
C ASP A 511 -8.90 -27.57 -13.15
N THR A 512 -9.32 -28.36 -12.15
CA THR A 512 -8.71 -28.43 -10.82
C THR A 512 -8.05 -29.78 -10.56
N ASP A 513 -7.98 -30.66 -11.56
CA ASP A 513 -7.36 -31.97 -11.42
C ASP A 513 -5.88 -31.83 -11.04
N GLY A 514 -5.48 -32.55 -9.99
CA GLY A 514 -4.12 -32.52 -9.45
C GLY A 514 -3.76 -31.28 -8.62
N LEU A 515 -4.69 -30.34 -8.39
CA LEU A 515 -4.46 -29.17 -7.52
C LEU A 515 -4.96 -29.45 -6.09
N ASP A 516 -4.23 -28.96 -5.09
CA ASP A 516 -4.69 -28.92 -3.69
C ASP A 516 -5.29 -27.53 -3.41
N ILE A 517 -6.61 -27.41 -3.56
CA ILE A 517 -7.37 -26.18 -3.31
C ILE A 517 -8.32 -26.40 -2.13
N ARG A 518 -8.28 -25.49 -1.16
CA ARG A 518 -9.09 -25.58 0.08
C ARG A 518 -9.74 -24.24 0.41
N ILE A 519 -10.82 -24.29 1.19
CA ILE A 519 -11.43 -23.13 1.84
C ILE A 519 -11.30 -23.35 3.35
N LEU A 520 -10.68 -22.40 4.05
CA LEU A 520 -10.46 -22.44 5.50
C LEU A 520 -10.73 -21.07 6.10
N SER A 521 -11.14 -21.01 7.37
CA SER A 521 -11.22 -19.72 8.07
C SER A 521 -9.84 -19.05 8.15
N PRO A 522 -9.74 -17.71 8.23
CA PRO A 522 -8.44 -17.02 8.28
C PRO A 522 -7.49 -17.55 9.36
N MET A 523 -7.99 -17.92 10.54
CA MET A 523 -7.15 -18.48 11.61
C MET A 523 -6.65 -19.90 11.28
N GLU A 524 -7.50 -20.77 10.74
CA GLU A 524 -7.11 -22.13 10.34
C GLU A 524 -6.15 -22.10 9.14
N ALA A 525 -6.43 -21.25 8.16
CA ALA A 525 -5.58 -21.03 6.99
C ALA A 525 -4.19 -20.49 7.39
N THR A 526 -4.15 -19.59 8.38
CA THR A 526 -2.88 -19.11 8.95
C THR A 526 -2.10 -20.28 9.55
N ARG A 527 -2.70 -21.04 10.47
CA ARG A 527 -2.03 -22.18 11.13
C ARG A 527 -1.51 -23.21 10.13
N PHE A 528 -2.32 -23.59 9.14
CA PHE A 528 -1.92 -24.49 8.07
C PHE A 528 -0.72 -23.96 7.28
N SER A 529 -0.75 -22.67 6.92
CA SER A 529 0.34 -22.02 6.19
C SER A 529 1.61 -21.94 7.03
N LEU A 530 1.52 -21.64 8.33
CA LEU A 530 2.66 -21.59 9.25
C LEU A 530 3.29 -22.98 9.48
N GLU A 531 2.48 -24.03 9.59
CA GLU A 531 3.00 -25.39 9.70
C GLU A 531 3.83 -25.77 8.47
N ARG A 532 3.36 -25.41 7.27
CA ARG A 532 4.05 -25.65 6.01
C ARG A 532 5.29 -24.78 5.84
N ILE A 533 5.19 -23.49 6.15
CA ILE A 533 6.29 -22.54 5.95
C ILE A 533 7.51 -22.94 6.79
N ARG A 534 7.32 -23.45 8.02
CA ARG A 534 8.40 -23.94 8.88
C ARG A 534 9.07 -25.22 8.35
N LYS A 535 8.37 -25.99 7.51
CA LYS A 535 8.90 -27.18 6.83
C LYS A 535 9.56 -26.86 5.48
N GLY A 536 9.75 -25.58 5.16
CA GLY A 536 10.28 -25.16 3.86
C GLY A 536 9.28 -25.28 2.71
N GLN A 537 7.99 -25.45 3.00
CA GLN A 537 6.94 -25.65 2.00
C GLN A 537 6.13 -24.38 1.76
N ASP A 538 5.72 -24.17 0.52
CA ASP A 538 4.98 -22.97 0.12
C ASP A 538 3.46 -23.19 0.23
N THR A 539 2.71 -22.10 0.45
CA THR A 539 1.23 -22.11 0.44
C THR A 539 0.72 -20.82 -0.17
N ILE A 540 -0.13 -20.88 -1.20
CA ILE A 540 -0.75 -19.67 -1.75
C ILE A 540 -1.93 -19.28 -0.84
N SER A 541 -1.90 -18.06 -0.33
CA SER A 541 -3.05 -17.44 0.32
C SER A 541 -3.95 -16.78 -0.74
N VAL A 542 -5.22 -17.15 -0.77
CA VAL A 542 -6.22 -16.60 -1.69
C VAL A 542 -7.23 -15.84 -0.84
N THR A 543 -7.19 -14.52 -0.88
CA THR A 543 -7.86 -13.69 0.14
C THR A 543 -8.65 -12.52 -0.43
N GLY A 544 -9.56 -11.98 0.39
CA GLY A 544 -10.13 -10.64 0.20
C GLY A 544 -9.09 -9.52 0.24
N ASN A 545 -9.54 -8.30 0.02
CA ASN A 545 -8.75 -7.08 -0.19
C ASN A 545 -7.93 -6.70 1.05
N VAL A 546 -8.54 -6.73 2.23
CA VAL A 546 -7.84 -6.37 3.48
C VAL A 546 -6.77 -7.40 3.84
N LEU A 547 -7.09 -8.70 3.78
CA LEU A 547 -6.10 -9.74 4.03
C LEU A 547 -5.00 -9.77 2.97
N ARG A 548 -5.27 -9.40 1.70
CA ARG A 548 -4.20 -9.19 0.71
C ARG A 548 -3.19 -8.18 1.23
N ASP A 549 -3.66 -7.03 1.71
CA ASP A 549 -2.79 -6.00 2.29
C ASP A 549 -1.96 -6.57 3.46
N TYR A 550 -2.62 -7.20 4.42
CA TYR A 550 -1.98 -7.65 5.66
C TYR A 550 -0.97 -8.77 5.42
N LEU A 551 -1.33 -9.77 4.61
CA LEU A 551 -0.47 -10.93 4.36
C LEU A 551 0.72 -10.60 3.46
N THR A 552 0.56 -9.63 2.55
CA THR A 552 1.65 -9.19 1.66
C THR A 552 2.64 -8.24 2.32
N ASP A 553 2.38 -7.81 3.55
CA ASP A 553 3.40 -7.25 4.45
C ASP A 553 3.92 -8.30 5.44
N LEU A 554 3.02 -9.07 6.06
CA LEU A 554 3.36 -10.05 7.09
C LEU A 554 4.39 -11.08 6.63
N PHE A 555 4.06 -11.88 5.62
CA PHE A 555 4.96 -12.96 5.20
C PHE A 555 6.27 -12.42 4.59
N PRO A 556 6.25 -11.40 3.72
CA PRO A 556 7.49 -10.85 3.18
C PRO A 556 8.40 -10.21 4.23
N ILE A 557 7.88 -9.57 5.27
CA ILE A 557 8.70 -9.07 6.37
C ILE A 557 9.37 -10.23 7.15
N LEU A 558 8.66 -11.34 7.35
CA LEU A 558 9.21 -12.52 8.03
C LEU A 558 10.20 -13.30 7.12
N GLU A 559 9.95 -13.33 5.81
CA GLU A 559 10.75 -14.09 4.84
C GLU A 559 11.98 -13.33 4.35
N LEU A 560 11.84 -12.04 4.10
CA LEU A 560 12.81 -11.21 3.39
C LEU A 560 13.33 -10.03 4.24
N GLY A 561 12.74 -9.82 5.42
CA GLY A 561 13.05 -8.69 6.29
C GLY A 561 12.42 -7.37 5.84
N THR A 562 11.66 -7.37 4.74
CA THR A 562 10.97 -6.22 4.16
C THR A 562 9.94 -6.68 3.11
N SER A 563 8.83 -5.94 2.99
CA SER A 563 7.83 -6.12 1.94
C SER A 563 8.14 -5.36 0.64
N ALA A 564 9.22 -4.57 0.62
CA ALA A 564 9.59 -3.74 -0.54
C ALA A 564 10.20 -4.53 -1.70
N LYS A 565 10.62 -5.79 -1.48
CA LYS A 565 11.32 -6.64 -2.47
C LYS A 565 10.40 -7.72 -3.08
N MET A 566 9.18 -7.31 -3.42
CA MET A 566 8.11 -8.20 -3.88
C MET A 566 7.72 -7.87 -5.32
N LEU A 567 7.27 -8.89 -6.08
CA LEU A 567 6.47 -8.66 -7.28
C LEU A 567 5.06 -8.28 -6.87
N SER A 568 4.51 -7.24 -7.51
CA SER A 568 3.12 -6.83 -7.37
C SER A 568 2.49 -6.74 -8.75
N ILE A 569 2.06 -7.89 -9.25
CA ILE A 569 1.46 -8.03 -10.58
C ILE A 569 -0.05 -7.88 -10.43
N VAL A 570 -0.66 -7.16 -11.36
CA VAL A 570 -2.10 -6.99 -11.47
C VAL A 570 -2.50 -7.44 -12.87
N PRO A 571 -2.86 -8.73 -13.04
CA PRO A 571 -3.47 -9.19 -14.28
C PRO A 571 -4.79 -8.45 -14.47
N LEU A 572 -4.84 -7.58 -15.47
CA LEU A 572 -6.03 -6.76 -15.74
C LEU A 572 -7.12 -7.68 -16.28
N MET A 573 -8.37 -7.47 -15.86
CA MET A 573 -9.49 -8.33 -16.24
C MET A 573 -9.71 -8.40 -17.76
N ALA A 574 -9.30 -7.35 -18.48
CA ALA A 574 -9.35 -7.29 -19.93
C ALA A 574 -8.26 -8.12 -20.65
N GLY A 575 -7.30 -8.70 -19.91
CA GLY A 575 -6.21 -9.52 -20.43
C GLY A 575 -4.85 -8.82 -20.56
N GLY A 576 -4.76 -7.54 -20.19
CA GLY A 576 -3.48 -6.83 -20.08
C GLY A 576 -2.79 -7.04 -18.72
N GLY A 577 -1.68 -6.34 -18.49
CA GLY A 577 -0.91 -6.41 -17.24
C GLY A 577 -0.56 -5.04 -16.69
N LEU A 578 -0.70 -4.88 -15.37
CA LEU A 578 -0.18 -3.77 -14.59
C LEU A 578 0.86 -4.31 -13.59
N PHE A 579 2.04 -3.69 -13.53
CA PHE A 579 3.19 -4.12 -12.75
C PHE A 579 3.59 -3.00 -11.80
N GLU A 580 3.20 -3.11 -10.53
CA GLU A 580 3.56 -2.12 -9.52
C GLU A 580 4.99 -2.39 -9.02
N THR A 581 5.84 -1.35 -9.04
CA THR A 581 7.26 -1.48 -8.68
C THR A 581 7.49 -1.49 -7.16
N GLY A 582 6.45 -1.32 -6.35
CA GLY A 582 6.53 -1.38 -4.90
C GLY A 582 5.26 -0.91 -4.22
N ALA A 583 5.07 -1.30 -2.96
CA ALA A 583 3.90 -0.94 -2.16
C ALA A 583 4.06 0.37 -1.34
N GLY A 584 5.26 0.97 -1.36
CA GLY A 584 5.60 2.17 -0.58
C GLY A 584 5.19 3.51 -1.22
N GLY A 585 5.49 4.61 -0.53
CA GLY A 585 5.35 5.98 -1.05
C GLY A 585 6.56 6.44 -1.88
N SER A 586 6.56 7.69 -2.33
CA SER A 586 7.55 8.29 -3.24
C SER A 586 8.80 8.89 -2.56
N ALA A 587 8.94 8.70 -1.23
CA ALA A 587 10.13 8.97 -0.43
C ALA A 587 10.69 10.42 -0.49
N PRO A 588 9.97 11.43 0.05
CA PRO A 588 10.37 12.85 -0.04
C PRO A 588 11.74 13.17 0.58
N LYS A 589 12.14 12.42 1.63
CA LYS A 589 13.45 12.57 2.29
C LYS A 589 14.63 12.19 1.39
N HIS A 590 14.41 11.41 0.34
CA HIS A 590 15.46 11.05 -0.61
C HIS A 590 15.72 12.21 -1.58
N VAL A 591 14.68 12.96 -1.95
CA VAL A 591 14.80 14.17 -2.77
C VAL A 591 15.57 15.26 -2.03
N GLN A 592 15.29 15.46 -0.74
CA GLN A 592 16.02 16.41 0.11
C GLN A 592 17.53 16.11 0.10
N GLN A 593 17.89 14.85 0.37
CA GLN A 593 19.27 14.39 0.30
C GLN A 593 19.88 14.63 -1.09
N PHE A 594 19.14 14.29 -2.15
CA PHE A 594 19.63 14.46 -3.51
C PHE A 594 19.92 15.92 -3.82
N VAL A 595 19.01 16.84 -3.51
CA VAL A 595 19.20 18.28 -3.77
C VAL A 595 20.35 18.87 -2.93
N GLU A 596 20.51 18.42 -1.68
CA GLU A 596 21.54 18.93 -0.77
C GLU A 596 22.95 18.41 -1.06
N GLU A 597 23.08 17.12 -1.41
CA GLU A 597 24.37 16.44 -1.50
C GLU A 597 24.53 15.53 -2.73
N ASP A 598 23.67 15.66 -3.74
CA ASP A 598 23.70 14.90 -5.00
C ASP A 598 23.88 13.39 -4.78
N TYR A 599 23.09 12.86 -3.85
CA TYR A 599 23.08 11.45 -3.46
C TYR A 599 21.65 10.93 -3.36
N LEU A 600 21.26 10.00 -4.24
CA LEU A 600 19.94 9.41 -4.24
C LEU A 600 19.96 7.99 -3.67
N ARG A 601 19.45 7.80 -2.45
CA ARG A 601 19.38 6.47 -1.79
C ARG A 601 18.11 5.66 -2.10
N TRP A 602 17.40 5.99 -3.18
CA TRP A 602 16.24 5.22 -3.64
C TRP A 602 16.70 3.88 -4.21
N ASP A 603 16.09 2.78 -3.75
CA ASP A 603 16.39 1.43 -4.25
C ASP A 603 15.39 1.04 -5.33
N SER A 604 15.86 0.95 -6.58
CA SER A 604 15.05 0.62 -7.75
C SER A 604 14.86 -0.88 -7.97
N LEU A 605 15.22 -1.74 -7.01
CA LEU A 605 15.06 -3.20 -7.17
C LEU A 605 13.63 -3.59 -7.60
N GLY A 606 12.62 -2.96 -7.03
CA GLY A 606 11.23 -3.23 -7.41
C GLY A 606 10.89 -2.82 -8.85
N GLU A 607 11.57 -1.82 -9.42
CA GLU A 607 11.45 -1.45 -10.84
C GLU A 607 12.06 -2.53 -11.73
N PHE A 608 13.22 -3.10 -11.35
CA PHE A 608 13.85 -4.19 -12.09
C PHE A 608 12.98 -5.46 -12.10
N LEU A 609 12.38 -5.77 -10.95
CA LEU A 609 11.48 -6.92 -10.79
C LEU A 609 10.18 -6.75 -11.61
N ALA A 610 9.57 -5.56 -11.55
CA ALA A 610 8.38 -5.26 -12.34
C ALA A 610 8.66 -5.29 -13.86
N LEU A 611 9.83 -4.81 -14.28
CA LEU A 611 10.26 -4.87 -15.68
C LEU A 611 10.43 -6.32 -16.15
N ALA A 612 11.06 -7.19 -15.37
CA ALA A 612 11.19 -8.61 -15.71
C ALA A 612 9.83 -9.28 -15.91
N ALA A 613 8.87 -9.02 -15.01
CA ALA A 613 7.50 -9.52 -15.12
C ALA A 613 6.74 -8.92 -16.32
N SER A 614 6.95 -7.63 -16.61
CA SER A 614 6.36 -6.95 -17.77
C SER A 614 6.85 -7.55 -19.09
N LEU A 615 8.16 -7.84 -19.19
CA LEU A 615 8.77 -8.48 -20.37
C LEU A 615 8.28 -9.92 -20.54
N GLU A 616 8.16 -10.69 -19.45
CA GLU A 616 7.59 -12.05 -19.46
C GLU A 616 6.13 -12.03 -19.96
N HIS A 617 5.34 -11.07 -19.49
CA HIS A 617 3.96 -10.90 -19.96
C HIS A 617 3.89 -10.59 -21.46
N LEU A 618 4.73 -9.69 -21.99
CA LEU A 618 4.79 -9.44 -23.44
C LEU A 618 5.22 -10.67 -24.22
N ALA A 619 6.22 -11.41 -23.70
CA ALA A 619 6.70 -12.63 -24.33
C ALA A 619 5.57 -13.64 -24.52
N GLN A 620 4.77 -13.88 -23.48
CA GLN A 620 3.63 -14.81 -23.52
C GLN A 620 2.49 -14.27 -24.40
N ARG A 621 2.17 -12.97 -24.29
CA ARG A 621 1.02 -12.36 -24.97
C ARG A 621 1.21 -12.21 -26.48
N TYR A 622 2.43 -11.96 -26.92
CA TYR A 622 2.78 -11.68 -28.32
C TYR A 622 3.67 -12.75 -28.95
N ASP A 623 3.94 -13.86 -28.26
CA ASP A 623 4.92 -14.89 -28.66
C ASP A 623 6.30 -14.28 -29.01
N ASN A 624 6.72 -13.28 -28.23
CA ASN A 624 7.97 -12.56 -28.45
C ASN A 624 9.14 -13.25 -27.73
N LYS A 625 9.87 -14.10 -28.48
CA LYS A 625 11.04 -14.84 -27.97
C LYS A 625 12.15 -13.94 -27.44
N ALA A 626 12.40 -12.80 -28.09
CA ALA A 626 13.42 -11.85 -27.65
C ALA A 626 13.04 -11.23 -26.29
N ALA A 627 11.76 -10.94 -26.08
CA ALA A 627 11.25 -10.48 -24.78
C ALA A 627 11.43 -11.54 -23.67
N ALA A 628 11.23 -12.82 -23.99
CA ALA A 628 11.48 -13.92 -23.04
C ALA A 628 12.95 -13.98 -22.60
N VAL A 629 13.88 -13.86 -23.56
CA VAL A 629 15.33 -13.84 -23.28
C VAL A 629 15.71 -12.61 -22.47
N LEU A 630 15.17 -11.43 -22.79
CA LEU A 630 15.37 -10.21 -22.00
C LEU A 630 14.88 -10.38 -20.55
N ALA A 631 13.68 -10.94 -20.34
CA ALA A 631 13.10 -11.17 -19.03
C ALA A 631 13.94 -12.13 -18.19
N LYS A 632 14.34 -13.28 -18.77
CA LYS A 632 15.17 -14.29 -18.11
C LYS A 632 16.54 -13.73 -17.71
N ALA A 633 17.21 -13.06 -18.64
CA ALA A 633 18.50 -12.45 -18.37
C ALA A 633 18.41 -11.33 -17.32
N LEU A 634 17.29 -10.62 -17.23
CA LEU A 634 17.07 -9.61 -16.19
C LEU A 634 16.86 -10.25 -14.81
N ASP A 635 16.17 -11.39 -14.70
CA ASP A 635 16.05 -12.11 -13.42
C ASP A 635 17.41 -12.67 -12.95
N GLU A 636 18.23 -13.19 -13.87
CA GLU A 636 19.62 -13.58 -13.58
C GLU A 636 20.47 -12.38 -13.12
N ALA A 637 20.31 -11.22 -13.77
CA ALA A 637 20.97 -9.98 -13.38
C ALA A 637 20.52 -9.49 -12.00
N ASN A 638 19.23 -9.60 -11.66
CA ASN A 638 18.71 -9.30 -10.33
C ASN A 638 19.31 -10.20 -9.25
N GLY A 639 19.45 -11.49 -9.52
CA GLY A 639 20.15 -12.42 -8.62
C GLY A 639 21.60 -12.02 -8.38
N THR A 640 22.34 -11.74 -9.46
CA THR A 640 23.75 -11.28 -9.38
C THR A 640 23.87 -9.93 -8.66
N PHE A 641 22.93 -9.01 -8.90
CA PHE A 641 22.86 -7.70 -8.25
C PHE A 641 22.73 -7.81 -6.74
N LEU A 642 21.86 -8.71 -6.28
CA LEU A 642 21.64 -8.99 -4.87
C LEU A 642 22.86 -9.68 -4.23
N ASP A 643 23.35 -10.76 -4.85
CA ASP A 643 24.49 -11.54 -4.34
C ASP A 643 25.77 -10.68 -4.18
N ASN A 644 25.95 -9.66 -5.04
CA ASN A 644 27.09 -8.74 -5.00
C ASN A 644 26.82 -7.44 -4.21
N ASP A 645 25.69 -7.33 -3.50
CA ASP A 645 25.30 -6.18 -2.68
C ASP A 645 25.40 -4.84 -3.44
N ARG A 646 24.83 -4.79 -4.65
CA ARG A 646 24.88 -3.60 -5.53
C ARG A 646 23.69 -2.64 -5.34
N SER A 647 22.91 -2.80 -4.27
CA SER A 647 21.92 -1.82 -3.83
C SER A 647 22.58 -0.47 -3.48
N PRO A 648 21.85 0.64 -3.54
CA PRO A 648 22.36 1.94 -3.11
C PRO A 648 22.85 1.89 -1.66
N GLY A 649 24.07 2.38 -1.43
CA GLY A 649 24.56 2.62 -0.08
C GLY A 649 23.78 3.73 0.62
N ARG A 650 24.18 4.07 1.85
CA ARG A 650 23.57 5.17 2.63
C ARG A 650 24.55 6.27 3.03
N LYS A 651 25.67 6.37 2.32
CA LYS A 651 26.75 7.30 2.65
C LYS A 651 27.44 7.81 1.38
N LEU A 652 27.77 9.10 1.37
CA LEU A 652 28.61 9.70 0.35
C LEU A 652 29.91 8.90 0.14
N GLY A 653 30.36 8.83 -1.11
CA GLY A 653 31.51 8.03 -1.54
C GLY A 653 31.19 6.57 -1.84
N THR A 654 29.98 6.09 -1.52
CA THR A 654 29.47 4.79 -1.96
C THR A 654 28.58 4.95 -3.20
N ILE A 655 28.22 3.84 -3.85
CA ILE A 655 27.27 3.89 -4.97
C ILE A 655 25.89 4.30 -4.47
N ASP A 656 25.22 5.17 -5.22
CA ASP A 656 23.83 5.55 -4.99
C ASP A 656 22.91 4.87 -6.02
N ASN A 657 21.67 5.34 -6.16
CA ASN A 657 20.71 4.87 -7.16
C ASN A 657 21.29 4.76 -8.58
N ARG A 658 22.04 5.76 -9.05
CA ARG A 658 22.63 5.76 -10.40
C ARG A 658 23.68 4.68 -10.55
N GLY A 659 24.48 4.46 -9.50
CA GLY A 659 25.44 3.36 -9.45
C GLY A 659 24.75 1.99 -9.51
N SER A 660 23.62 1.84 -8.81
CA SER A 660 22.83 0.61 -8.87
C SER A 660 22.27 0.34 -10.28
N HIS A 661 21.83 1.38 -10.99
CA HIS A 661 21.36 1.28 -12.38
C HIS A 661 22.48 0.87 -13.35
N PHE A 662 23.70 1.36 -13.13
CA PHE A 662 24.86 0.89 -13.88
C PHE A 662 25.10 -0.60 -13.67
N TYR A 663 25.09 -1.09 -12.43
CA TYR A 663 25.34 -2.52 -12.16
C TYR A 663 24.24 -3.43 -12.72
N ILE A 664 22.96 -3.04 -12.65
CA ILE A 664 21.92 -3.85 -13.29
C ILE A 664 22.09 -3.88 -14.81
N ALA A 665 22.46 -2.77 -15.45
CA ALA A 665 22.77 -2.74 -16.88
C ALA A 665 23.98 -3.64 -17.21
N LEU A 666 25.05 -3.58 -16.41
CA LEU A 666 26.23 -4.44 -16.58
C LEU A 666 25.87 -5.92 -16.52
N TYR A 667 25.20 -6.36 -15.45
CA TYR A 667 24.86 -7.77 -15.26
C TYR A 667 23.85 -8.26 -16.29
N TRP A 668 22.89 -7.41 -16.70
CA TRP A 668 21.93 -7.76 -17.74
C TRP A 668 22.61 -7.93 -19.09
N ALA A 669 23.51 -7.02 -19.48
CA ALA A 669 24.32 -7.18 -20.69
C ALA A 669 25.17 -8.45 -20.64
N GLN A 670 25.79 -8.76 -19.50
CA GLN A 670 26.59 -9.98 -19.33
C GLN A 670 25.74 -11.25 -19.50
N ALA A 671 24.57 -11.33 -18.87
CA ALA A 671 23.65 -12.46 -19.03
C ALA A 671 23.20 -12.61 -20.50
N LEU A 672 22.85 -11.50 -21.16
CA LEU A 672 22.47 -11.49 -22.58
C LEU A 672 23.61 -11.84 -23.54
N ALA A 673 24.86 -11.57 -23.16
CA ALA A 673 26.04 -11.91 -23.95
C ALA A 673 26.43 -13.39 -23.85
N VAL A 674 26.00 -14.10 -22.81
CA VAL A 674 26.36 -15.52 -22.60
C VAL A 674 25.24 -16.50 -22.92
N GLN A 675 23.96 -16.08 -22.88
CA GLN A 675 22.84 -16.94 -23.25
C GLN A 675 22.96 -17.53 -24.67
N ASP A 676 22.33 -18.67 -24.92
CA ASP A 676 22.37 -19.43 -26.17
C ASP A 676 20.99 -19.64 -26.81
N GLU A 677 19.98 -18.88 -26.37
CA GLU A 677 18.60 -18.95 -26.84
C GLU A 677 18.33 -18.02 -28.04
N ASP A 678 19.02 -16.89 -28.14
CA ASP A 678 18.91 -15.93 -29.24
C ASP A 678 20.29 -15.39 -29.68
N ALA A 679 20.77 -15.86 -30.84
CA ALA A 679 22.07 -15.48 -31.38
C ALA A 679 22.17 -14.00 -31.80
N ALA A 680 21.06 -13.37 -32.20
CA ALA A 680 21.04 -11.97 -32.63
C ALA A 680 21.13 -11.04 -31.43
N LEU A 681 20.40 -11.32 -30.34
CA LEU A 681 20.57 -10.62 -29.06
C LEU A 681 21.99 -10.82 -28.53
N LYS A 682 22.50 -12.06 -28.51
CA LYS A 682 23.87 -12.34 -28.08
C LYS A 682 24.89 -11.45 -28.80
N ALA A 683 24.81 -11.38 -30.13
CA ALA A 683 25.73 -10.57 -30.94
C ALA A 683 25.65 -9.07 -30.64
N LYS A 684 24.46 -8.54 -30.33
CA LYS A 684 24.27 -7.13 -29.92
C LYS A 684 24.84 -6.84 -28.53
N PHE A 685 24.67 -7.77 -27.57
CA PHE A 685 25.03 -7.54 -26.18
C PHE A 685 26.47 -7.89 -25.83
N VAL A 686 27.16 -8.76 -26.60
CA VAL A 686 28.61 -9.02 -26.43
C VAL A 686 29.47 -7.74 -26.41
N PRO A 687 29.37 -6.81 -27.39
CA PRO A 687 30.18 -5.59 -27.36
C PRO A 687 29.79 -4.66 -26.20
N LEU A 688 28.50 -4.56 -25.85
CA LEU A 688 28.06 -3.74 -24.72
C LEU A 688 28.56 -4.30 -23.38
N ALA A 689 28.40 -5.62 -23.15
CA ALA A 689 28.88 -6.29 -21.95
C ALA A 689 30.38 -6.09 -21.77
N LYS A 690 31.16 -6.21 -22.85
CA LYS A 690 32.59 -5.92 -22.85
C LYS A 690 32.88 -4.47 -22.50
N ALA A 691 32.22 -3.51 -23.17
CA ALA A 691 32.44 -2.09 -22.94
C ALA A 691 32.12 -1.67 -21.50
N LEU A 692 31.00 -2.14 -20.95
CA LEU A 692 30.62 -1.86 -19.56
C LEU A 692 31.57 -2.51 -18.56
N SER A 693 32.02 -3.75 -18.82
CA SER A 693 32.95 -4.46 -17.93
C SER A 693 34.34 -3.80 -17.92
N GLU A 694 34.88 -3.44 -19.09
CA GLU A 694 36.19 -2.79 -19.20
C GLU A 694 36.19 -1.36 -18.61
N ASN A 695 35.03 -0.69 -18.57
CA ASN A 695 34.88 0.67 -18.05
C ASN A 695 34.23 0.75 -16.66
N GLU A 696 34.04 -0.38 -15.96
CA GLU A 696 33.34 -0.43 -14.66
C GLU A 696 33.87 0.63 -13.68
N GLN A 697 35.18 0.62 -13.41
CA GLN A 697 35.80 1.54 -12.48
C GLN A 697 35.65 3.01 -12.90
N LYS A 698 35.75 3.28 -14.21
CA LYS A 698 35.63 4.64 -14.76
C LYS A 698 34.21 5.17 -14.59
N ILE A 699 33.21 4.36 -14.92
CA ILE A 699 31.79 4.71 -14.78
C ILE A 699 31.46 4.97 -13.30
N VAL A 700 31.85 4.06 -12.41
CA VAL A 700 31.62 4.23 -10.97
C VAL A 700 32.29 5.52 -10.45
N ALA A 701 33.53 5.80 -10.88
CA ALA A 701 34.21 7.04 -10.50
C ALA A 701 33.48 8.31 -10.99
N GLU A 702 32.98 8.31 -12.23
CA GLU A 702 32.18 9.42 -12.78
C GLU A 702 30.88 9.63 -11.98
N LEU A 703 30.20 8.55 -11.60
CA LEU A 703 28.96 8.59 -10.82
C LEU A 703 29.18 9.04 -9.37
N VAL A 704 30.29 8.67 -8.74
CA VAL A 704 30.62 9.07 -7.36
C VAL A 704 31.15 10.50 -7.29
N ALA A 705 31.85 10.99 -8.32
CA ALA A 705 32.52 12.29 -8.32
C ALA A 705 31.59 13.52 -8.20
N VAL A 706 30.29 13.34 -8.49
CA VAL A 706 29.29 14.42 -8.36
C VAL A 706 28.74 14.58 -6.95
N GLN A 707 28.82 13.53 -6.12
CA GLN A 707 28.28 13.48 -4.77
C GLN A 707 28.93 14.53 -3.83
N GLY A 708 28.21 14.87 -2.76
CA GLY A 708 28.63 15.81 -1.72
C GLY A 708 28.48 17.29 -2.14
N LYS A 709 27.76 17.56 -3.22
CA LYS A 709 27.49 18.90 -3.74
C LYS A 709 25.99 19.12 -3.88
N ALA A 710 25.53 20.33 -3.61
CA ALA A 710 24.15 20.66 -3.89
C ALA A 710 23.89 20.64 -5.41
N VAL A 711 22.70 20.19 -5.80
CA VAL A 711 22.27 20.12 -7.20
C VAL A 711 20.91 20.80 -7.35
N ASP A 712 20.82 21.68 -8.35
CA ASP A 712 19.57 22.36 -8.71
C ASP A 712 18.86 21.60 -9.83
N ILE A 713 17.68 21.07 -9.51
CA ILE A 713 16.80 20.38 -10.45
C ILE A 713 15.66 21.27 -11.00
N GLY A 714 15.58 22.55 -10.59
CA GLY A 714 14.64 23.52 -11.15
C GLY A 714 13.18 23.42 -10.69
N GLY A 715 12.90 22.68 -9.62
CA GLY A 715 11.56 22.50 -9.05
C GLY A 715 11.51 21.28 -8.12
N TYR A 716 10.37 21.02 -7.49
CA TYR A 716 10.15 19.84 -6.65
C TYR A 716 9.04 18.95 -7.23
N TYR A 717 7.83 19.48 -7.39
CA TYR A 717 6.69 18.78 -7.98
C TYR A 717 6.70 18.82 -9.51
N ARG A 718 7.34 19.82 -10.12
CA ARG A 718 7.54 19.95 -11.57
C ARG A 718 8.99 20.40 -11.85
N PRO A 719 9.99 19.52 -11.63
CA PRO A 719 11.39 19.86 -11.88
C PRO A 719 11.67 20.05 -13.38
N ASP A 720 12.73 20.80 -13.69
CA ASP A 720 13.19 20.99 -15.07
C ASP A 720 13.84 19.70 -15.59
N LEU A 721 13.28 19.15 -16.68
CA LEU A 721 13.75 17.88 -17.24
C LEU A 721 15.20 17.94 -17.73
N GLY A 722 15.64 19.09 -18.24
CA GLY A 722 17.01 19.27 -18.73
C GLY A 722 18.04 19.24 -17.60
N LYS A 723 17.77 19.94 -16.50
CA LYS A 723 18.59 19.93 -15.28
C LYS A 723 18.57 18.57 -14.61
N THR A 724 17.38 17.99 -14.43
CA THR A 724 17.20 16.69 -13.77
C THR A 724 17.89 15.58 -14.56
N GLY A 725 17.74 15.54 -15.88
CA GLY A 725 18.40 14.55 -16.74
C GLY A 725 19.93 14.63 -16.65
N LYS A 726 20.51 15.84 -16.60
CA LYS A 726 21.96 16.02 -16.41
C LYS A 726 22.43 15.52 -15.05
N ALA A 727 21.69 15.84 -13.99
CA ALA A 727 22.00 15.40 -12.63
C ALA A 727 21.90 13.87 -12.49
N MET A 728 20.91 13.25 -13.14
CA MET A 728 20.65 11.81 -13.04
C MET A 728 21.51 10.96 -13.98
N ARG A 729 22.17 11.55 -14.97
CA ARG A 729 23.01 10.85 -15.96
C ARG A 729 24.41 11.47 -16.11
N PRO A 730 25.19 11.62 -15.02
CA PRO A 730 26.44 12.36 -15.07
C PRO A 730 27.60 11.58 -15.72
N SER A 731 27.51 10.24 -15.85
CA SER A 731 28.54 9.43 -16.50
C SER A 731 28.42 9.51 -18.02
N ALA A 732 29.30 10.29 -18.64
CA ALA A 732 29.42 10.35 -20.10
C ALA A 732 29.81 9.00 -20.69
N THR A 733 30.64 8.22 -19.98
CA THR A 733 31.08 6.88 -20.42
C THR A 733 29.90 5.91 -20.50
N LEU A 734 29.04 5.86 -19.47
CA LEU A 734 27.84 5.03 -19.47
C LEU A 734 26.86 5.45 -20.57
N ASN A 735 26.60 6.75 -20.70
CA ASN A 735 25.70 7.27 -21.73
C ASN A 735 26.17 6.91 -23.14
N ALA A 736 27.47 7.01 -23.41
CA ALA A 736 28.04 6.65 -24.71
C ALA A 736 27.99 5.14 -24.98
N ALA A 737 28.19 4.30 -23.96
CA ALA A 737 28.09 2.85 -24.11
C ALA A 737 26.65 2.41 -24.44
N LEU A 738 25.64 2.98 -23.76
CA LEU A 738 24.23 2.66 -24.00
C LEU A 738 23.75 3.12 -25.39
N ALA A 739 24.29 4.21 -25.92
CA ALA A 739 23.95 4.73 -27.25
C ALA A 739 24.43 3.83 -28.41
N THR A 740 25.08 2.70 -28.13
CA THR A 740 25.49 1.71 -29.14
C THR A 740 24.44 0.65 -29.44
N LEU A 741 23.40 0.55 -28.60
CA LEU A 741 22.19 -0.23 -28.85
C LEU A 741 21.21 0.60 -29.69
#